data_AF-A0A8H8VL24-F1
#
_entry.id   AF-A0A8H8VL24-F1
#
_cell.length_a   1.000
_cell.length_b   1.000
_cell.length_c   1.000
_cell.angle_alpha   90.00
_cell.angle_beta   90.00
_cell.angle_gamma   90.00
#
_symmetry.space_group_name_H-M   'P 1'
#
loop_
_entity.id
_entity.type
_entity.pdbx_description
1 polymer ?
#
loop_
_entity_poly.entity_id
_entity_poly.type
_entity_poly.pdbx_seq_one_letter_code
_entity_poly.pdbx_strand_id
1 'polypeptide(L)'
;MSPTRGSDEETPARIEDEIQILKNPEEVRDLEAEIQEAENEPASVLAEIIQKSYAEAEEFHDTSRPTQCNQEENSIAVNTNVPAGARDLISATEASGINTVSSHKQGGNIENTEPLANTTNTIIEEVDHYQGSFPAQASLNVNQFIPPISDVLQASAGTDFDLSTLELQYYRDLDFPQESIELSFRDMDLDQLREVASDLQENLESELEPPSETDIQTLCLISSVRYFIFLRTSTVDNIDSAIKYAEKAVECIHINNPKYVPCLKNLITMLMIKYKCTMSFADLERTVARAEEMLTLAHPDRRHQIMDLLKMRHIQRLLTGSMDQIEELMMMLDVITISPTSATHHFKRFEETDDINDLQMAIQASEKDVAETHDLLQKGIFLSELAKFLEIKFGRIGELDDLNAVIKVREEALAILPESDNDTVASIRESLLKNLTTLLKMRFYRTGDIGDLEMAITLGEMALAAADTSHSDNNLMLSHLALCYNDRYKWSGSYDDLCVAIKSIAEALATKPENDQIRRALLSKLFHCLNDRFLQTGNIDDLEAVINAGKEAATAIDDLSEKAVISNNLASCLKKRFDRTGSLNDLHMGIKASREALAILVDDNPQRITALSNSITFFEARYVLIGDLDGLQTAIKIGGEVLAGTPHNDPDRISRVGNQIGLLLSRFRRTGNLDDSNTAINMGKEVMATIPNNALPASPSFVNNLAGCLGDRFLMTDDMNDIIMAIKIGQQSLEEIAAEDHLKRSPILMNLGRHFSYKFDRTNNVNDLNLAIEFTQRALSETASDYRNKAGMHCNLARFFLTRFDMTKVPSDSEKAISLLKEAAESPHSPTNIRIVAARTAVIRLISEGMLSEASQMAELGIKLLPLVAPRQLNQRDQQHMIAESAGLASIAASLALEFGKDAYQAVQLLELGRGVITSLRLGFRTGLSELRSKHPEVAENFERLRDILDSQATRMADVPVSLAARIVQDNANLEFEKIIDRVRLLPNFENFLLPPAADKLMVAACQGPVVFINVSTHRCDALIIEAQIIRSVCLPDLSEQDIKKNVNFMRSIHSTHALSSPNTVSQMFRMLEWLWDTVVNPILKELKIFWPSTK
;
A
#
# COMPACT_ATOMS: atom_id res chain seq x y z
N MET A 1 48.15 13.91 47.30
CA MET A 1 49.20 14.85 46.85
C MET A 1 48.54 16.17 46.53
N SER A 2 49.03 17.22 47.17
CA SER A 2 48.70 18.66 47.08
C SER A 2 48.86 19.23 45.65
N PRO A 3 48.57 20.53 45.34
CA PRO A 3 47.42 21.40 45.69
C PRO A 3 46.97 22.43 44.58
N THR A 4 45.91 23.21 44.88
CA THR A 4 45.64 24.67 44.63
C THR A 4 45.28 25.30 43.27
N ARG A 5 44.01 25.75 43.18
CA ARG A 5 43.41 27.11 42.97
C ARG A 5 44.06 28.21 42.08
N GLY A 6 43.18 28.84 41.28
CA GLY A 6 43.18 30.23 40.78
C GLY A 6 42.56 30.30 39.37
N SER A 7 41.26 30.57 39.18
CA SER A 7 40.63 31.88 38.89
C SER A 7 41.37 32.75 37.87
N ASP A 8 40.74 33.01 36.72
CA ASP A 8 40.58 34.30 35.99
C ASP A 8 39.60 34.00 34.83
N GLU A 9 38.38 34.57 34.75
CA GLU A 9 38.05 35.95 34.35
C GLU A 9 38.63 36.38 33.00
N GLU A 10 38.31 35.68 31.91
CA GLU A 10 38.38 36.22 30.55
C GLU A 10 37.22 35.64 29.71
N THR A 11 36.12 36.37 29.55
CA THR A 11 35.04 35.98 28.61
C THR A 11 34.24 37.15 28.03
N PRO A 12 34.19 38.36 28.64
CA PRO A 12 33.58 39.51 27.96
C PRO A 12 34.50 40.17 26.93
N ALA A 13 35.81 40.26 27.22
CA ALA A 13 36.75 41.03 26.39
C ALA A 13 36.98 40.43 24.99
N ARG A 14 36.76 39.12 24.82
CA ARG A 14 36.98 38.43 23.54
C ARG A 14 35.82 38.61 22.55
N ILE A 15 34.61 38.87 23.06
CA ILE A 15 33.42 39.13 22.25
C ILE A 15 33.41 40.60 21.78
N GLU A 16 33.86 41.55 22.62
CA GLU A 16 34.02 42.95 22.22
C GLU A 16 35.05 43.11 21.08
N ASP A 17 36.16 42.36 21.11
CA ASP A 17 37.16 42.37 20.03
C ASP A 17 36.63 41.77 18.71
N GLU A 18 35.68 40.82 18.77
CA GLU A 18 35.07 40.20 17.58
C GLU A 18 33.95 41.05 16.96
N ILE A 19 33.20 41.81 17.78
CA ILE A 19 32.22 42.80 17.28
C ILE A 19 32.92 43.88 16.43
N GLN A 20 34.18 44.20 16.74
CA GLN A 20 34.94 45.22 16.02
C GLN A 20 35.39 44.80 14.60
N ILE A 21 35.22 43.52 14.24
CA ILE A 21 35.53 42.95 12.92
C ILE A 21 34.34 43.05 11.94
N LEU A 22 33.13 43.32 12.45
CA LEU A 22 31.93 43.47 11.64
C LEU A 22 31.93 44.83 10.92
N LYS A 23 31.92 44.81 9.58
CA LYS A 23 31.99 46.02 8.74
C LYS A 23 30.66 46.77 8.60
N ASN A 24 29.56 46.23 9.13
CA ASN A 24 28.21 46.75 8.94
C ASN A 24 27.66 47.33 10.26
N PRO A 25 27.37 48.65 10.35
CA PRO A 25 26.94 49.29 11.60
C PRO A 25 25.56 48.86 12.11
N GLU A 26 24.70 48.30 11.26
CA GLU A 26 23.37 47.84 11.66
C GLU A 26 23.42 46.47 12.36
N GLU A 27 24.24 45.53 11.87
CA GLU A 27 24.42 44.20 12.48
C GLU A 27 25.07 44.27 13.86
N VAL A 28 26.04 45.17 14.05
CA VAL A 28 26.65 45.43 15.36
C VAL A 28 25.59 45.93 16.35
N ARG A 29 24.63 46.73 15.89
CA ARG A 29 23.62 47.36 16.73
C ARG A 29 22.51 46.40 17.14
N ASP A 30 22.18 45.45 16.28
CA ASP A 30 21.22 44.37 16.57
C ASP A 30 21.85 43.32 17.52
N LEU A 31 23.13 43.00 17.34
CA LEU A 31 23.88 42.13 18.27
C LEU A 31 24.09 42.77 19.64
N GLU A 32 24.42 44.06 19.71
CA GLU A 32 24.49 44.79 20.99
C GLU A 32 23.13 44.81 21.71
N ALA A 33 22.02 44.89 20.97
CA ALA A 33 20.68 44.85 21.55
C ALA A 33 20.29 43.45 22.06
N GLU A 34 20.64 42.38 21.32
CA GLU A 34 20.40 40.99 21.76
C GLU A 34 21.24 40.61 22.98
N ILE A 35 22.50 41.07 23.07
CA ILE A 35 23.35 40.85 24.25
C ILE A 35 22.78 41.58 25.48
N GLN A 36 22.25 42.79 25.30
CA GLN A 36 21.64 43.56 26.39
C GLN A 36 20.32 42.93 26.89
N GLU A 37 19.58 42.22 26.02
CA GLU A 37 18.38 41.45 26.40
C GLU A 37 18.73 40.14 27.12
N ALA A 38 19.88 39.51 26.78
CA ALA A 38 20.31 38.23 27.33
C ALA A 38 20.84 38.29 28.78
N GLU A 39 21.16 39.47 29.32
CA GLU A 39 21.67 39.63 30.71
C GLU A 39 20.63 39.32 31.81
N ASN A 40 19.36 39.08 31.47
CA ASN A 40 18.28 38.79 32.44
C ASN A 40 17.67 37.37 32.35
N GLU A 41 18.22 36.47 31.53
CA GLU A 41 17.66 35.12 31.33
C GLU A 41 18.55 33.97 31.87
N PRO A 42 17.96 32.83 32.27
CA PRO A 42 18.68 31.73 32.91
C PRO A 42 19.68 31.03 31.97
N ALA A 43 20.80 30.58 32.54
CA ALA A 43 22.01 30.05 31.88
C ALA A 43 21.80 28.91 30.85
N SER A 44 20.64 28.27 30.80
CA SER A 44 20.32 27.24 29.78
C SER A 44 20.03 27.82 28.41
N VAL A 45 19.46 29.03 28.33
CA VAL A 45 19.14 29.71 27.05
C VAL A 45 20.42 30.31 26.44
N LEU A 46 21.33 30.81 27.29
CA LEU A 46 22.63 31.33 26.88
C LEU A 46 23.50 30.25 26.20
N ALA A 47 23.43 28.99 26.67
CA ALA A 47 24.15 27.87 26.06
C ALA A 47 23.64 27.53 24.66
N GLU A 48 22.34 27.69 24.41
CA GLU A 48 21.69 27.43 23.13
C GLU A 48 22.01 28.52 22.09
N ILE A 49 22.10 29.78 22.52
CA ILE A 49 22.51 30.90 21.65
C ILE A 49 24.00 30.79 21.29
N ILE A 50 24.86 30.45 22.27
CA ILE A 50 26.30 30.23 22.03
C ILE A 50 26.56 29.04 21.10
N GLN A 51 25.74 27.97 21.17
CA GLN A 51 25.83 26.86 20.21
C GLN A 51 25.44 27.26 18.80
N LYS A 52 24.45 28.16 18.66
CA LYS A 52 24.00 28.67 17.36
C LYS A 52 25.05 29.56 16.70
N SER A 53 25.70 30.43 17.48
CA SER A 53 26.78 31.29 16.97
C SER A 53 28.07 30.52 16.63
N TYR A 54 28.36 29.43 17.36
CA TYR A 54 29.50 28.55 17.02
C TYR A 54 29.27 27.75 15.73
N ALA A 55 28.02 27.35 15.44
CA ALA A 55 27.68 26.63 14.22
C ALA A 55 27.77 27.52 12.96
N GLU A 56 27.47 28.81 13.07
CA GLU A 56 27.57 29.77 11.95
C GLU A 56 29.02 30.25 11.71
N ALA A 57 29.91 30.12 12.71
CA ALA A 57 31.33 30.46 12.57
C ALA A 57 32.20 29.32 11.96
N GLU A 58 31.78 28.06 12.07
CA GLU A 58 32.50 26.91 11.47
C GLU A 58 32.33 26.81 9.94
N GLU A 59 31.33 27.46 9.34
CA GLU A 59 31.14 27.48 7.88
C GLU A 59 32.08 28.45 7.13
N PHE A 60 32.85 29.29 7.83
CA PHE A 60 33.74 30.29 7.22
C PHE A 60 35.25 29.99 7.34
N HIS A 61 35.61 28.83 7.90
CA HIS A 61 37.02 28.45 8.13
C HIS A 61 37.40 27.11 7.48
N ASP A 62 37.15 26.95 6.17
CA ASP A 62 37.97 25.98 5.40
C ASP A 62 38.15 26.35 3.92
N THR A 63 38.71 27.53 3.66
CA THR A 63 39.33 27.83 2.36
C THR A 63 40.56 28.72 2.53
N SER A 64 41.73 28.12 2.74
CA SER A 64 43.02 28.60 2.17
C SER A 64 44.25 27.89 2.74
N ARG A 65 44.90 27.03 1.94
CA ARG A 65 46.31 27.23 1.53
C ARG A 65 46.75 26.23 0.44
N PRO A 66 47.62 26.66 -0.50
CA PRO A 66 48.04 25.87 -1.66
C PRO A 66 49.36 25.13 -1.41
N THR A 67 49.60 24.00 -2.08
CA THR A 67 50.97 23.50 -2.32
C THR A 67 51.05 22.66 -3.59
N GLN A 68 52.15 22.87 -4.31
CA GLN A 68 52.48 22.38 -5.65
C GLN A 68 53.04 20.94 -5.67
N CYS A 69 52.94 20.31 -6.84
CA CYS A 69 53.89 19.37 -7.47
C CYS A 69 54.21 18.03 -6.78
N ASN A 70 53.87 16.89 -7.41
CA ASN A 70 54.83 16.10 -8.20
C ASN A 70 54.22 14.83 -8.83
N GLN A 71 54.75 14.54 -10.02
CA GLN A 71 54.70 13.24 -10.71
C GLN A 71 55.53 12.20 -9.93
N GLU A 72 55.09 10.94 -9.91
CA GLU A 72 55.84 9.73 -10.34
C GLU A 72 55.20 8.45 -9.75
N GLU A 73 54.92 7.52 -10.67
CA GLU A 73 55.02 6.06 -10.62
C GLU A 73 54.88 5.32 -9.27
N ASN A 74 53.89 4.41 -9.19
CA ASN A 74 54.23 2.98 -9.16
C ASN A 74 53.04 2.06 -9.42
N SER A 75 53.25 1.21 -10.43
CA SER A 75 52.54 -0.02 -10.73
C SER A 75 52.69 -1.06 -9.61
N ILE A 76 51.58 -1.62 -9.12
CA ILE A 76 51.54 -3.01 -8.65
C ILE A 76 50.26 -3.65 -9.17
N ALA A 77 50.42 -4.59 -10.10
CA ALA A 77 49.40 -5.51 -10.53
C ALA A 77 49.18 -6.59 -9.45
N VAL A 78 47.93 -6.88 -9.12
CA VAL A 78 47.53 -8.20 -8.61
C VAL A 78 46.29 -8.64 -9.38
N ASN A 79 46.48 -9.72 -10.14
CA ASN A 79 45.48 -10.51 -10.83
C ASN A 79 44.31 -10.90 -9.91
N THR A 80 43.09 -10.79 -10.41
CA THR A 80 42.07 -11.84 -10.20
C THR A 80 41.44 -12.18 -11.53
N ASN A 81 41.62 -13.44 -11.92
CA ASN A 81 40.99 -14.09 -13.06
C ASN A 81 39.49 -14.23 -12.80
N VAL A 82 38.67 -13.73 -13.72
CA VAL A 82 37.26 -14.15 -13.86
C VAL A 82 37.17 -14.98 -15.15
N PRO A 83 36.63 -16.22 -15.13
CA PRO A 83 36.53 -17.05 -16.32
C PRO A 83 35.48 -16.52 -17.29
N ALA A 84 35.78 -16.63 -18.59
CA ALA A 84 34.94 -16.24 -19.69
C ALA A 84 33.71 -17.16 -19.83
N GLY A 85 32.51 -16.58 -19.76
CA GLY A 85 31.25 -17.29 -19.97
C GLY A 85 30.02 -16.40 -19.84
N ALA A 86 30.04 -15.18 -20.40
CA ALA A 86 28.88 -14.28 -20.48
C ALA A 86 29.10 -13.16 -21.51
N ARG A 87 29.45 -13.51 -22.76
CA ARG A 87 29.63 -12.53 -23.83
C ARG A 87 29.03 -12.88 -25.19
N ASP A 88 28.24 -13.95 -25.29
CA ASP A 88 27.55 -14.33 -26.51
C ASP A 88 26.04 -14.22 -26.32
N LEU A 89 25.48 -13.01 -26.47
CA LEU A 89 24.06 -12.77 -26.82
C LEU A 89 23.79 -11.29 -27.17
N ILE A 90 24.72 -10.62 -27.86
CA ILE A 90 24.44 -9.35 -28.57
C ILE A 90 25.23 -9.34 -29.88
N SER A 91 24.87 -10.22 -30.82
CA SER A 91 25.35 -10.11 -32.20
C SER A 91 24.52 -10.97 -33.16
N ALA A 92 23.22 -10.65 -33.33
CA ALA A 92 22.46 -11.11 -34.48
C ALA A 92 21.15 -10.32 -34.63
N THR A 93 21.20 -9.12 -35.20
CA THR A 93 20.15 -8.55 -36.09
C THR A 93 20.53 -7.14 -36.52
N GLU A 94 21.50 -7.03 -37.43
CA GLU A 94 21.55 -5.92 -38.40
C GLU A 94 21.97 -6.49 -39.75
N ALA A 95 21.42 -5.90 -40.82
CA ALA A 95 21.67 -6.16 -42.24
C ALA A 95 20.85 -7.28 -42.92
N SER A 96 19.67 -6.94 -43.44
CA SER A 96 19.49 -6.73 -44.89
C SER A 96 18.10 -6.18 -45.20
N GLY A 97 18.04 -5.02 -45.84
CA GLY A 97 16.80 -4.41 -46.31
C GLY A 97 16.48 -4.64 -47.79
N ILE A 98 15.31 -4.11 -48.17
CA ILE A 98 14.83 -3.75 -49.53
C ILE A 98 14.19 -4.95 -50.28
N ASN A 99 12.92 -4.98 -50.74
CA ASN A 99 12.12 -3.95 -51.42
C ASN A 99 10.59 -4.30 -51.46
N THR A 100 9.76 -3.26 -51.29
CA THR A 100 8.47 -2.91 -51.95
C THR A 100 7.55 -3.98 -52.59
N VAL A 101 6.24 -3.96 -52.29
CA VAL A 101 5.13 -3.47 -53.16
C VAL A 101 3.79 -3.48 -52.39
N SER A 102 3.02 -2.43 -52.65
CA SER A 102 1.69 -2.01 -52.16
C SER A 102 0.52 -3.01 -52.26
N SER A 103 -0.45 -2.96 -51.34
CA SER A 103 -1.75 -2.28 -51.54
C SER A 103 -2.86 -2.67 -50.53
N HIS A 104 -3.61 -1.63 -50.10
CA HIS A 104 -5.05 -1.61 -49.72
C HIS A 104 -5.51 -1.94 -48.28
N LYS A 105 -5.68 -0.83 -47.53
CA LYS A 105 -6.89 -0.34 -46.84
C LYS A 105 -7.51 -1.09 -45.62
N GLN A 106 -7.62 -0.26 -44.58
CA GLN A 106 -8.70 -0.09 -43.57
C GLN A 106 -8.53 -0.74 -42.18
N GLY A 107 -8.18 0.12 -41.21
CA GLY A 107 -9.01 0.32 -40.01
C GLY A 107 -8.39 -0.08 -38.67
N GLY A 108 -8.03 0.92 -37.85
CA GLY A 108 -7.96 0.79 -36.39
C GLY A 108 -6.60 1.15 -35.76
N ASN A 109 -6.41 2.44 -35.44
CA ASN A 109 -5.29 2.94 -34.64
C ASN A 109 -5.54 2.67 -33.14
N ILE A 110 -4.60 2.01 -32.46
CA ILE A 110 -4.19 2.30 -31.08
C ILE A 110 -2.66 2.12 -31.05
N GLU A 111 -1.91 3.22 -31.12
CA GLU A 111 -0.47 3.26 -30.84
C GLU A 111 -0.27 4.08 -29.57
N ASN A 112 0.18 3.43 -28.50
CA ASN A 112 0.86 4.01 -27.35
C ASN A 112 1.80 2.94 -26.81
N THR A 113 3.02 2.89 -27.34
CA THR A 113 4.12 2.10 -26.79
C THR A 113 5.20 3.08 -26.34
N GLU A 114 5.21 3.42 -25.05
CA GLU A 114 6.43 3.88 -24.39
C GLU A 114 7.32 2.66 -24.11
N PRO A 115 8.66 2.77 -24.20
CA PRO A 115 9.54 1.62 -24.03
C PRO A 115 9.69 1.27 -22.54
N LEU A 116 9.44 0.00 -22.19
CA LEU A 116 9.85 -0.62 -20.92
C LEU A 116 11.40 -0.62 -20.83
N ALA A 117 11.99 0.50 -20.42
CA ALA A 117 13.41 0.60 -20.11
C ALA A 117 13.70 0.44 -18.59
N ASN A 118 12.67 0.45 -17.74
CA ASN A 118 12.83 0.37 -16.28
C ASN A 118 12.80 -1.05 -15.70
N THR A 119 12.35 -2.06 -16.44
CA THR A 119 12.26 -3.45 -15.92
C THR A 119 13.64 -4.10 -15.79
N THR A 120 14.60 -3.75 -16.63
CA THR A 120 15.95 -4.34 -16.64
C THR A 120 16.80 -3.91 -15.46
N ASN A 121 16.61 -2.69 -14.94
CA ASN A 121 17.33 -2.20 -13.76
C ASN A 121 16.78 -2.77 -12.45
N THR A 122 15.47 -3.03 -12.34
CA THR A 122 14.87 -3.73 -11.19
C THR A 122 15.36 -5.19 -11.05
N ILE A 123 15.64 -5.87 -12.17
CA ILE A 123 16.17 -7.23 -12.15
C ILE A 123 17.61 -7.24 -11.64
N ILE A 124 18.41 -6.23 -11.98
CA ILE A 124 19.80 -6.09 -11.52
C ILE A 124 19.85 -5.65 -10.05
N GLU A 125 19.00 -4.69 -9.65
CA GLU A 125 18.93 -4.22 -8.25
C GLU A 125 18.34 -5.28 -7.30
N GLU A 126 17.35 -6.11 -7.72
CA GLU A 126 16.85 -7.23 -6.88
C GLU A 126 17.86 -8.38 -6.79
N VAL A 127 18.61 -8.68 -7.86
CA VAL A 127 19.71 -9.68 -7.81
C VAL A 127 20.84 -9.20 -6.89
N ASP A 128 21.17 -7.91 -6.89
CA ASP A 128 22.18 -7.32 -5.99
C ASP A 128 21.68 -7.13 -4.54
N HIS A 129 20.40 -6.82 -4.32
CA HIS A 129 19.82 -6.75 -2.97
C HIS A 129 19.73 -8.11 -2.26
N TYR A 130 19.53 -9.20 -3.01
CA TYR A 130 19.52 -10.57 -2.46
C TYR A 130 20.92 -11.14 -2.19
N GLN A 131 22.00 -10.51 -2.68
CA GLN A 131 23.37 -10.89 -2.32
C GLN A 131 23.81 -10.35 -0.94
N GLY A 132 23.10 -9.36 -0.37
CA GLY A 132 23.53 -8.63 0.83
C GLY A 132 22.89 -9.02 2.16
N SER A 133 21.82 -9.81 2.19
CA SER A 133 21.15 -10.16 3.46
C SER A 133 20.29 -11.43 3.39
N PHE A 134 20.93 -12.58 3.19
CA PHE A 134 20.35 -13.79 3.77
C PHE A 134 20.65 -13.76 5.28
N PRO A 135 19.63 -13.84 6.16
CA PRO A 135 19.92 -14.04 7.57
C PRO A 135 20.60 -15.40 7.68
N ALA A 136 21.91 -15.39 7.94
CA ALA A 136 22.68 -16.55 8.40
C ALA A 136 22.17 -17.13 9.75
N GLN A 137 20.98 -16.70 10.19
CA GLN A 137 20.28 -17.08 11.42
C GLN A 137 18.77 -17.28 11.22
N ALA A 138 18.26 -17.38 9.99
CA ALA A 138 17.02 -18.14 9.81
C ALA A 138 17.41 -19.61 10.01
N SER A 139 17.46 -20.04 11.27
CA SER A 139 17.41 -21.45 11.61
C SER A 139 16.29 -22.03 10.76
N LEU A 140 16.64 -22.81 9.73
CA LEU A 140 15.73 -23.76 9.13
C LEU A 140 15.12 -24.46 10.33
N ASN A 141 13.84 -24.22 10.59
CA ASN A 141 13.15 -24.92 11.64
C ASN A 141 12.91 -26.32 11.07
N VAL A 142 13.98 -27.13 11.06
CA VAL A 142 14.00 -28.52 10.56
C VAL A 142 12.90 -29.35 11.26
N ASN A 143 12.42 -28.87 12.40
CA ASN A 143 11.32 -29.45 13.18
C ASN A 143 9.90 -29.18 12.64
N GLN A 144 9.70 -28.34 11.62
CA GLN A 144 8.36 -28.06 11.07
C GLN A 144 8.01 -28.88 9.81
N PHE A 145 8.94 -29.67 9.27
CA PHE A 145 8.76 -30.35 7.99
C PHE A 145 9.19 -31.82 8.04
N ILE A 146 8.60 -32.61 8.93
CA ILE A 146 8.41 -34.08 8.92
C ILE A 146 8.51 -34.62 10.36
N PRO A 147 7.60 -35.52 10.80
CA PRO A 147 7.67 -36.13 12.11
C PRO A 147 8.91 -37.04 12.26
N PRO A 148 9.42 -37.27 13.48
CA PRO A 148 10.60 -38.11 13.73
C PRO A 148 10.45 -39.51 13.09
N ILE A 149 11.57 -40.18 12.77
CA ILE A 149 11.58 -41.57 12.28
C ILE A 149 10.89 -42.53 13.28
N SER A 150 10.74 -42.14 14.54
CA SER A 150 9.87 -42.84 15.50
C SER A 150 8.43 -42.96 15.00
N ASP A 151 7.93 -41.98 14.24
CA ASP A 151 6.55 -41.94 13.75
C ASP A 151 6.38 -42.72 12.44
N VAL A 152 7.45 -42.94 11.67
CA VAL A 152 7.44 -43.87 10.51
C VAL A 152 7.58 -45.33 10.99
N LEU A 153 8.35 -45.55 12.06
CA LEU A 153 8.37 -46.82 12.78
C LEU A 153 7.07 -47.06 13.58
N GLN A 154 6.33 -46.01 13.97
CA GLN A 154 4.95 -46.12 14.48
C GLN A 154 3.90 -46.20 13.37
N ALA A 155 4.13 -45.65 12.18
CA ALA A 155 3.19 -45.75 11.04
C ALA A 155 3.23 -47.14 10.40
N SER A 156 4.38 -47.84 10.48
CA SER A 156 4.46 -49.30 10.26
C SER A 156 3.96 -50.14 11.43
N ALA A 157 3.57 -49.51 12.55
CA ALA A 157 2.78 -50.12 13.63
C ALA A 157 1.25 -49.91 13.43
N GLY A 158 0.82 -49.47 12.24
CA GLY A 158 -0.58 -49.38 11.83
C GLY A 158 -1.19 -50.69 11.31
N THR A 159 -0.41 -51.76 11.20
CA THR A 159 -0.92 -53.13 11.12
C THR A 159 -0.44 -53.88 12.35
N ASP A 160 -1.39 -54.30 13.20
CA ASP A 160 -1.17 -55.05 14.45
C ASP A 160 -0.02 -56.06 14.36
N PHE A 161 1.18 -55.67 14.81
CA PHE A 161 2.24 -56.62 15.14
C PHE A 161 2.03 -57.05 16.58
N ASP A 162 1.10 -57.99 16.76
CA ASP A 162 0.71 -58.48 18.08
C ASP A 162 1.84 -59.33 18.70
N LEU A 163 2.75 -58.68 19.42
CA LEU A 163 3.85 -59.29 20.19
C LEU A 163 3.35 -60.33 21.22
N SER A 164 2.04 -60.35 21.53
CA SER A 164 1.45 -61.37 22.39
C SER A 164 1.29 -62.74 21.70
N THR A 165 1.37 -62.79 20.36
CA THR A 165 1.16 -64.02 19.56
C THR A 165 2.45 -64.78 19.22
N LEU A 166 3.63 -64.22 19.49
CA LEU A 166 4.91 -64.85 19.14
C LEU A 166 5.40 -65.83 20.21
N GLU A 167 5.69 -67.06 19.79
CA GLU A 167 6.38 -68.05 20.63
C GLU A 167 7.76 -67.53 21.10
N LEU A 168 8.12 -67.85 22.35
CA LEU A 168 9.48 -67.62 22.87
C LEU A 168 10.45 -68.53 22.12
N GLN A 169 11.63 -68.00 21.78
CA GLN A 169 12.62 -68.72 20.97
C GLN A 169 13.70 -69.39 21.82
N TYR A 170 14.15 -68.71 22.88
CA TYR A 170 15.15 -69.21 23.83
C TYR A 170 14.52 -69.97 24.99
N TYR A 171 13.43 -69.45 25.57
CA TYR A 171 12.71 -70.09 26.70
C TYR A 171 11.52 -70.95 26.22
N ARG A 172 11.79 -71.83 25.25
CA ARG A 172 10.78 -72.72 24.64
C ARG A 172 10.74 -74.10 25.30
N ASP A 173 11.91 -74.72 25.44
CA ASP A 173 12.09 -76.09 25.87
C ASP A 173 13.00 -76.15 27.12
N LEU A 174 12.94 -77.28 27.84
CA LEU A 174 13.85 -77.58 28.95
C LEU A 174 15.21 -78.04 28.40
N ASP A 175 16.29 -77.53 28.97
CA ASP A 175 17.66 -78.02 28.73
C ASP A 175 17.97 -79.21 29.64
N PHE A 176 18.25 -80.35 29.03
CA PHE A 176 18.69 -81.55 29.74
C PHE A 176 20.19 -81.80 29.52
N PRO A 177 20.94 -82.19 30.56
CA PRO A 177 22.36 -82.52 30.43
C PRO A 177 22.62 -83.81 29.63
N GLN A 178 21.60 -84.65 29.38
CA GLN A 178 21.66 -85.86 28.55
C GLN A 178 20.33 -86.08 27.80
N GLU A 179 20.36 -86.17 26.47
CA GLU A 179 19.17 -86.43 25.62
C GLU A 179 18.43 -87.73 25.98
N SER A 180 19.15 -88.74 26.50
CA SER A 180 18.59 -90.05 26.87
C SER A 180 17.58 -89.99 28.02
N ILE A 181 17.75 -89.05 28.94
CA ILE A 181 16.87 -88.90 30.11
C ILE A 181 15.53 -88.29 29.68
N GLU A 182 15.56 -87.31 28.78
CA GLU A 182 14.35 -86.67 28.26
C GLU A 182 13.47 -87.65 27.46
N LEU A 183 14.10 -88.45 26.58
CA LEU A 183 13.42 -89.48 25.81
C LEU A 183 12.75 -90.52 26.73
N SER A 184 13.46 -90.93 27.80
CA SER A 184 12.95 -91.87 28.79
C SER A 184 11.66 -91.37 29.47
N PHE A 185 11.60 -90.10 29.90
CA PHE A 185 10.40 -89.56 30.55
C PHE A 185 9.23 -89.31 29.58
N ARG A 186 9.52 -89.03 28.30
CA ARG A 186 8.46 -88.90 27.28
C ARG A 186 7.74 -90.23 27.01
N ASP A 187 8.47 -91.34 27.09
CA ASP A 187 7.97 -92.69 26.80
C ASP A 187 7.29 -93.38 28.00
N MET A 188 7.46 -92.86 29.22
CA MET A 188 6.80 -93.37 30.44
C MET A 188 5.31 -92.99 30.51
N ASP A 189 4.50 -93.90 31.07
CA ASP A 189 3.10 -93.59 31.42
C ASP A 189 2.99 -92.80 32.74
N LEU A 190 1.77 -92.36 33.07
CA LEU A 190 1.53 -91.50 34.25
C LEU A 190 1.85 -92.21 35.57
N ASP A 191 1.63 -93.53 35.65
CA ASP A 191 1.85 -94.29 36.88
C ASP A 191 3.36 -94.54 37.07
N GLN A 192 4.09 -94.85 35.99
CA GLN A 192 5.55 -94.93 35.97
C GLN A 192 6.21 -93.62 36.38
N LEU A 193 5.74 -92.47 35.86
CA LEU A 193 6.28 -91.16 36.24
C LEU A 193 6.02 -90.84 37.73
N ARG A 194 4.88 -91.25 38.29
CA ARG A 194 4.57 -91.07 39.72
C ARG A 194 5.42 -91.96 40.61
N GLU A 195 5.67 -93.20 40.20
CA GLU A 195 6.56 -94.13 40.90
C GLU A 195 7.99 -93.58 40.94
N VAL A 196 8.54 -93.16 39.79
CA VAL A 196 9.87 -92.53 39.71
C VAL A 196 9.94 -91.26 40.56
N ALA A 197 8.90 -90.41 40.55
CA ALA A 197 8.87 -89.21 41.40
C ALA A 197 8.85 -89.56 42.90
N SER A 198 8.17 -90.63 43.30
CA SER A 198 8.11 -91.10 44.69
C SER A 198 9.45 -91.67 45.12
N ASP A 199 10.07 -92.53 44.31
CA ASP A 199 11.38 -93.14 44.58
C ASP A 199 12.47 -92.07 44.71
N LEU A 200 12.50 -91.10 43.81
CA LEU A 200 13.45 -89.99 43.87
C LEU A 200 13.21 -89.11 45.11
N GLN A 201 11.95 -88.95 45.53
CA GLN A 201 11.60 -88.16 46.70
C GLN A 201 11.91 -88.88 48.03
N GLU A 202 11.77 -90.21 48.08
CA GLU A 202 12.19 -91.04 49.23
C GLU A 202 13.72 -91.09 49.37
N ASN A 203 14.45 -91.11 48.25
CA ASN A 203 15.91 -91.10 48.24
C ASN A 203 16.54 -89.75 48.61
N LEU A 204 15.75 -88.69 48.74
CA LEU A 204 16.21 -87.38 49.17
C LEU A 204 16.30 -87.36 50.71
N GLU A 205 17.45 -87.78 51.27
CA GLU A 205 17.67 -87.85 52.73
C GLU A 205 17.45 -86.48 53.40
N SER A 206 16.70 -86.48 54.52
CA SER A 206 16.26 -85.28 55.22
C SER A 206 17.37 -84.56 55.99
N GLU A 207 17.42 -83.23 55.86
CA GLU A 207 17.98 -82.24 56.81
C GLU A 207 19.52 -82.19 57.04
N LEU A 208 20.33 -82.20 55.99
CA LEU A 208 21.71 -81.69 56.06
C LEU A 208 21.95 -80.58 55.02
N GLU A 209 22.05 -79.33 55.49
CA GLU A 209 22.58 -78.22 54.69
C GLU A 209 24.12 -78.18 54.80
N PRO A 210 24.87 -78.05 53.69
CA PRO A 210 24.42 -77.94 52.30
C PRO A 210 24.24 -79.31 51.60
N PRO A 211 23.29 -79.41 50.63
CA PRO A 211 23.01 -80.64 49.88
C PRO A 211 24.22 -81.10 49.04
N SER A 212 24.40 -82.42 48.93
CA SER A 212 25.45 -83.01 48.09
C SER A 212 25.17 -82.77 46.60
N GLU A 213 26.20 -82.89 45.74
CA GLU A 213 26.00 -82.75 44.27
C GLU A 213 25.01 -83.79 43.72
N THR A 214 24.93 -84.96 44.36
CA THR A 214 23.92 -85.98 44.12
C THR A 214 22.51 -85.51 44.48
N ASP A 215 22.34 -84.79 45.60
CA ASP A 215 21.03 -84.24 45.99
C ASP A 215 20.55 -83.16 45.02
N ILE A 216 21.46 -82.30 44.53
CA ILE A 216 21.13 -81.29 43.51
C ILE A 216 20.69 -81.96 42.20
N GLN A 217 21.36 -83.03 41.76
CA GLN A 217 20.93 -83.80 40.59
C GLN A 217 19.56 -84.44 40.80
N THR A 218 19.31 -84.99 41.98
CA THR A 218 18.00 -85.55 42.37
C THR A 218 16.92 -84.46 42.37
N LEU A 219 17.19 -83.25 42.87
CA LEU A 219 16.25 -82.11 42.80
C LEU A 219 15.90 -81.72 41.36
N CYS A 220 16.90 -81.63 40.46
CA CYS A 220 16.67 -81.36 39.03
C CYS A 220 15.85 -82.47 38.34
N LEU A 221 16.11 -83.73 38.69
CA LEU A 221 15.36 -84.89 38.17
C LEU A 221 13.92 -84.90 38.68
N ILE A 222 13.68 -84.66 39.99
CA ILE A 222 12.33 -84.55 40.56
C ILE A 222 11.57 -83.42 39.87
N SER A 223 12.19 -82.25 39.69
CA SER A 223 11.58 -81.12 38.99
C SER A 223 11.15 -81.49 37.56
N SER A 224 12.05 -82.14 36.82
CA SER A 224 11.79 -82.59 35.45
C SER A 224 10.66 -83.61 35.37
N VAL A 225 10.67 -84.64 36.22
CA VAL A 225 9.62 -85.67 36.26
C VAL A 225 8.27 -85.05 36.63
N ARG A 226 8.22 -84.16 37.63
CA ARG A 226 6.99 -83.44 38.01
C ARG A 226 6.46 -82.56 36.87
N TYR A 227 7.35 -81.94 36.08
CA TYR A 227 6.96 -81.20 34.88
C TYR A 227 6.37 -82.13 33.79
N PHE A 228 6.93 -83.31 33.56
CA PHE A 228 6.34 -84.30 32.64
C PHE A 228 5.00 -84.83 33.13
N ILE A 229 4.82 -85.03 34.45
CA ILE A 229 3.50 -85.33 35.04
C ILE A 229 2.53 -84.17 34.76
N PHE A 230 2.97 -82.91 34.89
CA PHE A 230 2.17 -81.76 34.52
C PHE A 230 1.78 -81.76 33.03
N LEU A 231 2.70 -82.06 32.10
CA LEU A 231 2.38 -82.15 30.67
C LEU A 231 1.29 -83.20 30.36
N ARG A 232 1.16 -84.25 31.18
CA ARG A 232 0.12 -85.29 31.04
C ARG A 232 -1.19 -84.97 31.75
N THR A 233 -1.13 -84.22 32.85
CA THR A 233 -2.28 -84.00 33.75
C THR A 233 -2.86 -82.60 33.67
N SER A 234 -2.07 -81.62 33.22
CA SER A 234 -2.36 -80.18 33.21
C SER A 234 -2.79 -79.61 34.56
N THR A 235 -2.50 -80.31 35.67
CA THR A 235 -2.86 -79.86 37.03
C THR A 235 -1.82 -78.89 37.57
N VAL A 236 -2.27 -77.72 38.04
CA VAL A 236 -1.40 -76.65 38.54
C VAL A 236 -0.50 -77.11 39.70
N ASP A 237 -0.98 -77.97 40.59
CA ASP A 237 -0.20 -78.50 41.72
C ASP A 237 1.10 -79.23 41.29
N ASN A 238 1.09 -79.85 40.11
CA ASN A 238 2.26 -80.57 39.59
C ASN A 238 3.31 -79.61 39.01
N ILE A 239 2.92 -78.51 38.37
CA ILE A 239 3.88 -77.49 37.92
C ILE A 239 4.40 -76.65 39.09
N ASP A 240 3.58 -76.37 40.10
CA ASP A 240 4.05 -75.74 41.34
C ASP A 240 5.06 -76.61 42.08
N SER A 241 4.82 -77.93 42.12
CA SER A 241 5.80 -78.88 42.65
C SER A 241 7.09 -78.89 41.83
N ALA A 242 6.99 -78.91 40.50
CA ALA A 242 8.17 -78.87 39.61
C ALA A 242 9.01 -77.60 39.82
N ILE A 243 8.36 -76.44 39.88
CA ILE A 243 9.00 -75.13 40.14
C ILE A 243 9.65 -75.12 41.52
N LYS A 244 8.99 -75.61 42.56
CA LYS A 244 9.54 -75.68 43.92
C LYS A 244 10.86 -76.46 43.98
N TYR A 245 10.98 -77.57 43.25
CA TYR A 245 12.22 -78.33 43.19
C TYR A 245 13.28 -77.68 42.28
N ALA A 246 12.87 -77.03 41.18
CA ALA A 246 13.78 -76.25 40.33
C ALA A 246 14.40 -75.06 41.06
N GLU A 247 13.59 -74.31 41.83
CA GLU A 247 14.06 -73.18 42.65
C GLU A 247 15.09 -73.64 43.68
N LYS A 248 14.79 -74.69 44.44
CA LYS A 248 15.74 -75.28 45.38
C LYS A 248 17.03 -75.73 44.70
N ALA A 249 16.94 -76.30 43.49
CA ALA A 249 18.13 -76.70 42.75
C ALA A 249 18.99 -75.49 42.35
N VAL A 250 18.38 -74.42 41.82
CA VAL A 250 19.08 -73.18 41.44
C VAL A 250 19.73 -72.52 42.66
N GLU A 251 19.03 -72.47 43.81
CA GLU A 251 19.56 -71.90 45.07
C GLU A 251 20.78 -72.66 45.61
N CYS A 252 20.88 -73.96 45.35
CA CYS A 252 22.00 -74.79 45.80
C CYS A 252 23.21 -74.77 44.84
N ILE A 253 23.06 -74.24 43.63
CA ILE A 253 24.13 -74.20 42.62
C ILE A 253 24.77 -72.81 42.61
N HIS A 254 26.09 -72.75 42.76
CA HIS A 254 26.83 -71.48 42.63
C HIS A 254 26.79 -70.97 41.18
N ILE A 255 26.65 -69.65 40.96
CA ILE A 255 26.47 -68.99 39.64
C ILE A 255 27.54 -69.35 38.59
N ASN A 256 28.76 -69.65 39.04
CA ASN A 256 29.88 -70.05 38.17
C ASN A 256 29.89 -71.54 37.78
N ASN A 257 28.96 -72.35 38.31
CA ASN A 257 28.88 -73.76 37.97
C ASN A 257 28.24 -73.90 36.57
N PRO A 258 28.80 -74.72 35.66
CA PRO A 258 28.25 -74.92 34.31
C PRO A 258 26.80 -75.43 34.30
N LYS A 259 26.33 -76.04 35.39
CA LYS A 259 24.94 -76.51 35.55
C LYS A 259 23.96 -75.38 35.89
N TYR A 260 24.43 -74.19 36.29
CA TYR A 260 23.59 -73.07 36.72
C TYR A 260 22.70 -72.54 35.60
N VAL A 261 23.28 -72.22 34.44
CA VAL A 261 22.57 -71.67 33.27
C VAL A 261 21.46 -72.61 32.78
N PRO A 262 21.70 -73.93 32.56
CA PRO A 262 20.63 -74.86 32.21
C PRO A 262 19.51 -74.95 33.27
N CYS A 263 19.85 -74.97 34.56
CA CYS A 263 18.85 -75.05 35.64
C CYS A 263 18.00 -73.77 35.72
N LEU A 264 18.62 -72.60 35.58
CA LEU A 264 17.92 -71.31 35.57
C LEU A 264 17.04 -71.16 34.33
N LYS A 265 17.49 -71.62 33.15
CA LYS A 265 16.65 -71.66 31.94
C LYS A 265 15.43 -72.54 32.15
N ASN A 266 15.61 -73.72 32.72
CA ASN A 266 14.51 -74.64 33.01
C ASN A 266 13.47 -74.03 33.95
N LEU A 267 13.93 -73.34 35.00
CA LEU A 267 13.07 -72.61 35.91
C LEU A 267 12.27 -71.50 35.19
N ILE A 268 12.92 -70.70 34.35
CA ILE A 268 12.25 -69.63 33.57
C ILE A 268 11.19 -70.22 32.63
N THR A 269 11.52 -71.28 31.90
CA THR A 269 10.59 -71.97 31.01
C THR A 269 9.37 -72.50 31.79
N MET A 270 9.57 -73.14 32.96
CA MET A 270 8.48 -73.64 33.80
C MET A 270 7.61 -72.50 34.37
N LEU A 271 8.20 -71.40 34.84
CA LEU A 271 7.48 -70.23 35.34
C LEU A 271 6.63 -69.58 34.23
N MET A 272 7.17 -69.47 33.02
CA MET A 272 6.42 -68.94 31.88
C MET A 272 5.25 -69.85 31.49
N ILE A 273 5.41 -71.17 31.56
CA ILE A 273 4.33 -72.13 31.30
C ILE A 273 3.25 -72.03 32.39
N LYS A 274 3.66 -71.90 33.67
CA LYS A 274 2.71 -71.64 34.76
C LYS A 274 1.94 -70.34 34.54
N TYR A 275 2.60 -69.27 34.11
CA TYR A 275 1.94 -68.03 33.72
C TYR A 275 0.92 -68.27 32.60
N LYS A 276 1.28 -69.00 31.53
CA LYS A 276 0.34 -69.33 30.44
C LYS A 276 -0.89 -70.13 30.91
N CYS A 277 -0.76 -70.95 31.96
CA CYS A 277 -1.88 -71.72 32.50
C CYS A 277 -2.75 -70.93 33.48
N THR A 278 -2.15 -70.02 34.26
CA THR A 278 -2.82 -69.33 35.38
C THR A 278 -3.22 -67.90 35.04
N MET A 279 -2.58 -67.28 34.04
CA MET A 279 -2.60 -65.85 33.73
C MET A 279 -2.29 -64.95 34.94
N SER A 280 -1.52 -65.48 35.89
CA SER A 280 -1.15 -64.81 37.14
C SER A 280 0.00 -63.83 36.92
N PHE A 281 -0.27 -62.55 37.16
CA PHE A 281 0.74 -61.48 37.05
C PHE A 281 1.98 -61.75 37.93
N ALA A 282 1.79 -62.32 39.12
CA ALA A 282 2.89 -62.64 40.03
C ALA A 282 3.85 -63.71 39.46
N ASP A 283 3.35 -64.64 38.64
CA ASP A 283 4.19 -65.64 37.98
C ASP A 283 4.97 -65.02 36.80
N LEU A 284 4.38 -64.04 36.10
CA LEU A 284 5.06 -63.26 35.06
C LEU A 284 6.20 -62.41 35.65
N GLU A 285 5.97 -61.72 36.76
CA GLU A 285 7.02 -60.93 37.44
C GLU A 285 8.20 -61.79 37.87
N ARG A 286 7.93 -62.98 38.42
CA ARG A 286 8.99 -63.94 38.76
C ARG A 286 9.76 -64.43 37.53
N THR A 287 9.06 -64.68 36.42
CA THR A 287 9.67 -65.10 35.16
C THR A 287 10.64 -64.02 34.64
N VAL A 288 10.17 -62.76 34.60
CA VAL A 288 10.96 -61.61 34.17
C VAL A 288 12.20 -61.42 35.05
N ALA A 289 12.06 -61.47 36.38
CA ALA A 289 13.19 -61.31 37.29
C ALA A 289 14.29 -62.37 37.09
N ARG A 290 13.90 -63.63 36.85
CA ARG A 290 14.86 -64.72 36.57
C ARG A 290 15.48 -64.61 35.17
N ALA A 291 14.73 -64.12 34.18
CA ALA A 291 15.27 -63.86 32.84
C ALA A 291 16.27 -62.68 32.83
N GLU A 292 16.06 -61.68 33.68
CA GLU A 292 17.04 -60.59 33.89
C GLU A 292 18.30 -61.07 34.57
N GLU A 293 18.16 -61.94 35.58
CA GLU A 293 19.29 -62.63 36.20
C GLU A 293 20.12 -63.38 35.15
N MET A 294 19.47 -64.10 34.22
CA MET A 294 20.13 -64.79 33.11
C MET A 294 20.90 -63.83 32.18
N LEU A 295 20.37 -62.63 31.90
CA LEU A 295 21.03 -61.65 31.03
C LEU A 295 22.32 -61.06 31.60
N THR A 296 22.51 -61.14 32.92
CA THR A 296 23.78 -60.73 33.54
C THR A 296 24.91 -61.72 33.25
N LEU A 297 24.60 -62.92 32.78
CA LEU A 297 25.56 -63.97 32.44
C LEU A 297 25.93 -63.89 30.95
N ALA A 298 27.22 -64.04 30.64
CA ALA A 298 27.69 -64.01 29.26
C ALA A 298 27.27 -65.31 28.52
N HIS A 299 26.43 -65.19 27.49
CA HIS A 299 25.90 -66.33 26.72
C HIS A 299 25.95 -66.07 25.19
N PRO A 300 26.28 -67.08 24.36
CA PRO A 300 26.33 -66.93 22.90
C PRO A 300 24.99 -66.50 22.26
N ASP A 301 23.86 -66.93 22.80
CA ASP A 301 22.51 -66.60 22.30
C ASP A 301 21.87 -65.32 22.90
N ARG A 302 22.69 -64.35 23.31
CA ARG A 302 22.23 -63.13 24.00
C ARG A 302 21.12 -62.37 23.27
N ARG A 303 21.15 -62.37 21.93
CA ARG A 303 20.10 -61.77 21.09
C ARG A 303 18.73 -62.40 21.32
N HIS A 304 18.65 -63.73 21.36
CA HIS A 304 17.38 -64.45 21.58
C HIS A 304 16.87 -64.26 23.02
N GLN A 305 17.77 -64.19 24.00
CA GLN A 305 17.43 -63.89 25.40
C GLN A 305 16.80 -62.49 25.56
N ILE A 306 17.39 -61.46 24.92
CA ILE A 306 16.88 -60.08 24.96
C ILE A 306 15.53 -59.98 24.26
N MET A 307 15.38 -60.61 23.09
CA MET A 307 14.11 -60.62 22.36
C MET A 307 12.99 -61.29 23.14
N ASP A 308 13.27 -62.40 23.82
CA ASP A 308 12.27 -63.07 24.66
C ASP A 308 11.94 -62.29 25.93
N LEU A 309 12.92 -61.62 26.56
CA LEU A 309 12.66 -60.73 27.69
C LEU A 309 11.81 -59.53 27.28
N LEU A 310 12.07 -58.93 26.11
CA LEU A 310 11.25 -57.85 25.56
C LEU A 310 9.80 -58.28 25.35
N LYS A 311 9.56 -59.51 24.85
CA LYS A 311 8.21 -60.07 24.76
C LYS A 311 7.56 -60.21 26.14
N MET A 312 8.28 -60.74 27.14
CA MET A 312 7.75 -60.88 28.51
C MET A 312 7.43 -59.51 29.14
N ARG A 313 8.31 -58.52 28.99
CA ARG A 313 8.11 -57.14 29.46
C ARG A 313 6.97 -56.45 28.72
N HIS A 314 6.79 -56.70 27.43
CA HIS A 314 5.65 -56.20 26.67
C HIS A 314 4.33 -56.75 27.23
N ILE A 315 4.26 -58.05 27.52
CA ILE A 315 3.11 -58.66 28.21
C ILE A 315 2.90 -58.00 29.59
N GLN A 316 3.98 -57.75 30.33
CA GLN A 316 3.91 -57.06 31.63
C GLN A 316 3.39 -55.62 31.51
N ARG A 317 3.81 -54.86 30.48
CA ARG A 317 3.30 -53.52 30.16
C ARG A 317 1.81 -53.57 29.85
N LEU A 318 1.36 -54.52 29.02
CA LEU A 318 -0.06 -54.64 28.69
C LEU A 318 -0.92 -54.84 29.95
N LEU A 319 -0.36 -55.46 31.00
CA LEU A 319 -1.03 -55.65 32.28
C LEU A 319 -0.88 -54.47 33.28
N THR A 320 0.19 -53.69 33.21
CA THR A 320 0.55 -52.67 34.23
C THR A 320 0.52 -51.22 33.76
N GLY A 321 0.65 -50.96 32.46
CA GLY A 321 0.71 -49.62 31.86
C GLY A 321 2.06 -48.89 31.97
N SER A 322 3.07 -49.46 32.62
CA SER A 322 4.39 -48.81 32.82
C SER A 322 5.29 -48.93 31.58
N MET A 323 5.89 -47.81 31.13
CA MET A 323 6.77 -47.76 29.94
C MET A 323 8.26 -47.85 30.28
N ASP A 324 8.67 -47.33 31.44
CA ASP A 324 10.07 -47.01 31.77
C ASP A 324 11.06 -48.17 31.56
N GLN A 325 10.63 -49.40 31.84
CA GLN A 325 11.50 -50.59 31.77
C GLN A 325 11.59 -51.21 30.37
N ILE A 326 10.65 -50.90 29.46
CA ILE A 326 10.72 -51.32 28.06
C ILE A 326 11.66 -50.40 27.27
N GLU A 327 11.63 -49.11 27.55
CA GLU A 327 12.50 -48.13 26.89
C GLU A 327 13.99 -48.42 27.12
N GLU A 328 14.36 -48.78 28.36
CA GLU A 328 15.75 -49.14 28.69
C GLU A 328 16.22 -50.40 27.95
N LEU A 329 15.36 -51.41 27.83
CA LEU A 329 15.64 -52.63 27.07
C LEU A 329 15.59 -52.41 25.54
N MET A 330 14.77 -51.47 25.05
CA MET A 330 14.77 -51.04 23.66
C MET A 330 16.06 -50.28 23.31
N MET A 331 16.56 -49.41 24.19
CA MET A 331 17.88 -48.80 24.02
C MET A 331 18.99 -49.85 24.01
N MET A 332 18.93 -50.87 24.89
CA MET A 332 19.90 -51.97 24.85
C MET A 332 19.78 -52.82 23.58
N LEU A 333 18.57 -53.02 23.06
CA LEU A 333 18.34 -53.67 21.77
C LEU A 333 18.98 -52.85 20.65
N ASP A 334 18.75 -51.54 20.60
CA ASP A 334 19.34 -50.63 19.61
C ASP A 334 20.88 -50.68 19.64
N VAL A 335 21.49 -50.70 20.82
CA VAL A 335 22.95 -50.83 20.97
C VAL A 335 23.48 -52.18 20.47
N ILE A 336 22.66 -53.23 20.50
CA ILE A 336 23.05 -54.59 20.07
C ILE A 336 22.67 -54.86 18.60
N THR A 337 21.71 -54.14 18.03
CA THR A 337 21.25 -54.27 16.64
C THR A 337 21.93 -53.30 15.67
N ILE A 338 22.41 -52.13 16.11
CA ILE A 338 23.05 -51.13 15.27
C ILE A 338 24.52 -51.49 15.03
N SER A 339 24.85 -51.86 13.79
CA SER A 339 26.24 -51.97 13.34
C SER A 339 26.90 -50.58 13.34
N PRO A 340 28.15 -50.42 13.81
CA PRO A 340 28.89 -49.15 13.83
C PRO A 340 29.20 -48.56 12.43
N THR A 341 28.59 -49.09 11.38
CA THR A 341 28.77 -48.73 9.97
C THR A 341 27.50 -48.23 9.28
N SER A 342 26.37 -48.08 9.99
CA SER A 342 25.09 -47.64 9.40
C SER A 342 25.00 -46.12 9.31
N ALA A 343 24.36 -45.61 8.26
CA ALA A 343 24.13 -44.17 8.04
C ALA A 343 23.37 -43.51 9.21
N THR A 344 22.41 -44.23 9.80
CA THR A 344 21.60 -43.75 10.93
C THR A 344 22.42 -43.52 12.20
N HIS A 345 23.44 -44.35 12.46
CA HIS A 345 24.36 -44.19 13.59
C HIS A 345 25.23 -42.93 13.45
N HIS A 346 25.77 -42.70 12.25
CA HIS A 346 26.56 -41.50 11.97
C HIS A 346 25.70 -40.22 12.00
N PHE A 347 24.45 -40.28 11.54
CA PHE A 347 23.54 -39.14 11.61
C PHE A 347 23.11 -38.81 13.04
N LYS A 348 22.81 -39.82 13.87
CA LYS A 348 22.50 -39.61 15.29
C LYS A 348 23.69 -38.99 16.04
N ARG A 349 24.91 -39.43 15.72
CA ARG A 349 26.12 -38.77 16.22
C ARG A 349 26.21 -37.32 15.77
N PHE A 350 25.93 -37.01 14.51
CA PHE A 350 25.85 -35.62 14.04
C PHE A 350 24.81 -34.79 14.82
N GLU A 351 23.63 -35.33 15.12
CA GLU A 351 22.63 -34.64 15.93
C GLU A 351 23.12 -34.35 17.36
N GLU A 352 23.96 -35.22 17.92
CA GLU A 352 24.56 -35.07 19.25
C GLU A 352 25.80 -34.16 19.26
N THR A 353 26.60 -34.15 18.19
CA THR A 353 27.91 -33.47 18.12
C THR A 353 27.91 -32.17 17.33
N ASP A 354 26.94 -31.97 16.42
CA ASP A 354 26.90 -30.94 15.37
C ASP A 354 28.16 -30.93 14.46
N ASP A 355 28.91 -32.05 14.40
CA ASP A 355 30.13 -32.17 13.61
C ASP A 355 29.84 -32.58 12.16
N ILE A 356 30.20 -31.72 11.20
CA ILE A 356 30.05 -31.95 9.76
C ILE A 356 30.71 -33.26 9.31
N ASN A 357 31.76 -33.73 9.98
CA ASN A 357 32.39 -35.03 9.65
C ASN A 357 31.47 -36.21 9.92
N ASP A 358 30.66 -36.15 10.99
CA ASP A 358 29.67 -37.18 11.30
C ASP A 358 28.55 -37.17 10.25
N LEU A 359 28.15 -35.99 9.75
CA LEU A 359 27.22 -35.86 8.62
C LEU A 359 27.81 -36.43 7.32
N GLN A 360 29.10 -36.19 7.06
CA GLN A 360 29.78 -36.73 5.87
C GLN A 360 29.91 -38.26 5.93
N MET A 361 30.16 -38.83 7.12
CA MET A 361 30.13 -40.28 7.31
C MET A 361 28.72 -40.87 7.14
N ALA A 362 27.67 -40.14 7.55
CA ALA A 362 26.28 -40.54 7.30
C ALA A 362 25.95 -40.56 5.79
N ILE A 363 26.39 -39.54 5.05
CA ILE A 363 26.24 -39.48 3.58
C ILE A 363 26.94 -40.67 2.91
N GLN A 364 28.20 -40.94 3.26
CA GLN A 364 28.97 -42.05 2.68
C GLN A 364 28.36 -43.43 2.96
N ALA A 365 27.86 -43.64 4.18
CA ALA A 365 27.19 -44.88 4.55
C ALA A 365 25.86 -45.03 3.78
N SER A 366 25.09 -43.94 3.62
CA SER A 366 23.83 -43.94 2.87
C SER A 366 24.05 -44.17 1.37
N GLU A 367 25.08 -43.56 0.77
CA GLU A 367 25.49 -43.83 -0.63
C GLU A 367 25.84 -45.30 -0.85
N LYS A 368 26.51 -45.92 0.12
CA LYS A 368 26.83 -47.35 0.09
C LYS A 368 25.58 -48.22 0.19
N ASP A 369 24.66 -47.89 1.09
CA ASP A 369 23.39 -48.60 1.25
C ASP A 369 22.53 -48.52 -0.03
N VAL A 370 22.51 -47.37 -0.71
CA VAL A 370 21.86 -47.19 -2.03
C VAL A 370 22.50 -48.07 -3.11
N ALA A 371 23.83 -48.21 -3.10
CA ALA A 371 24.57 -48.97 -4.11
C ALA A 371 24.45 -50.50 -3.94
N GLU A 372 24.35 -50.99 -2.70
CA GLU A 372 24.29 -52.42 -2.38
C GLU A 372 22.85 -52.98 -2.43
N THR A 373 21.84 -52.11 -2.37
CA THR A 373 20.42 -52.49 -2.34
C THR A 373 19.83 -52.74 -3.72
N HIS A 374 19.24 -53.92 -3.90
CA HIS A 374 18.63 -54.35 -5.17
C HIS A 374 17.09 -54.25 -5.17
N ASP A 375 16.47 -54.01 -4.02
CA ASP A 375 15.03 -53.78 -3.90
C ASP A 375 14.68 -52.31 -4.19
N LEU A 376 13.70 -52.06 -5.07
CA LEU A 376 13.35 -50.72 -5.53
C LEU A 376 12.70 -49.87 -4.44
N LEU A 377 11.88 -50.47 -3.57
CA LEU A 377 11.23 -49.77 -2.47
C LEU A 377 12.27 -49.35 -1.42
N GLN A 378 13.12 -50.30 -1.00
CA GLN A 378 14.19 -50.04 -0.06
C GLN A 378 15.22 -49.04 -0.61
N LYS A 379 15.54 -49.11 -1.91
CA LYS A 379 16.40 -48.14 -2.60
C LYS A 379 15.79 -46.74 -2.63
N GLY A 380 14.48 -46.63 -2.85
CA GLY A 380 13.76 -45.35 -2.78
C GLY A 380 13.80 -44.73 -1.37
N ILE A 381 13.70 -45.54 -0.32
CA ILE A 381 13.83 -45.09 1.08
C ILE A 381 15.25 -44.58 1.35
N PHE A 382 16.29 -45.33 0.95
CA PHE A 382 17.68 -44.91 1.15
C PHE A 382 18.05 -43.65 0.34
N LEU A 383 17.52 -43.49 -0.87
CA LEU A 383 17.68 -42.24 -1.62
C LEU A 383 17.00 -41.05 -0.94
N SER A 384 15.85 -41.27 -0.28
CA SER A 384 15.20 -40.21 0.50
C SER A 384 16.01 -39.83 1.75
N GLU A 385 16.65 -40.80 2.41
CA GLU A 385 17.55 -40.53 3.55
C GLU A 385 18.82 -39.80 3.11
N LEU A 386 19.42 -40.22 2.00
CA LEU A 386 20.58 -39.57 1.40
C LEU A 386 20.28 -38.11 1.03
N ALA A 387 19.11 -37.87 0.40
CA ALA A 387 18.66 -36.52 0.07
C ALA A 387 18.52 -35.63 1.31
N LYS A 388 18.02 -36.16 2.44
CA LYS A 388 17.91 -35.44 3.70
C LYS A 388 19.29 -35.01 4.24
N PHE A 389 20.27 -35.92 4.22
CA PHE A 389 21.61 -35.60 4.71
C PHE A 389 22.31 -34.54 3.85
N LEU A 390 22.17 -34.65 2.52
CA LEU A 390 22.71 -33.67 1.59
C LEU A 390 22.03 -32.30 1.73
N GLU A 391 20.74 -32.26 2.05
CA GLU A 391 20.01 -31.00 2.29
C GLU A 391 20.46 -30.32 3.58
N ILE A 392 20.69 -31.09 4.65
CA ILE A 392 21.26 -30.57 5.90
C ILE A 392 22.68 -30.05 5.66
N LYS A 393 23.46 -30.75 4.85
CA LYS A 393 24.80 -30.31 4.45
C LYS A 393 24.74 -28.99 3.67
N PHE A 394 23.84 -28.89 2.69
CA PHE A 394 23.59 -27.66 1.96
C PHE A 394 23.16 -26.51 2.90
N GLY A 395 22.26 -26.77 3.85
CA GLY A 395 21.82 -25.77 4.82
C GLY A 395 22.95 -25.22 5.72
N ARG A 396 24.01 -26.00 5.94
CA ARG A 396 25.16 -25.60 6.77
C ARG A 396 26.29 -24.95 5.97
N ILE A 397 26.60 -25.49 4.80
CA ILE A 397 27.76 -25.08 3.99
C ILE A 397 27.36 -24.04 2.93
N GLY A 398 26.16 -24.18 2.37
CA GLY A 398 25.62 -23.26 1.38
C GLY A 398 26.24 -23.40 -0.02
N GLU A 399 26.95 -24.48 -0.33
CA GLU A 399 27.56 -24.71 -1.64
C GLU A 399 26.53 -25.13 -2.71
N LEU A 400 26.70 -24.62 -3.94
CA LEU A 400 25.79 -24.94 -5.06
C LEU A 400 25.89 -26.43 -5.48
N ASP A 401 27.05 -27.04 -5.31
CA ASP A 401 27.28 -28.45 -5.64
C ASP A 401 26.48 -29.39 -4.73
N ASP A 402 26.35 -29.04 -3.45
CA ASP A 402 25.51 -29.77 -2.50
C ASP A 402 24.02 -29.65 -2.88
N LEU A 403 23.56 -28.46 -3.28
CA LEU A 403 22.19 -28.26 -3.79
C LEU A 403 21.92 -29.11 -5.05
N ASN A 404 22.86 -29.13 -5.99
CA ASN A 404 22.77 -29.97 -7.19
C ASN A 404 22.74 -31.47 -6.86
N ALA A 405 23.51 -31.90 -5.87
CA ALA A 405 23.52 -33.28 -5.41
C ALA A 405 22.17 -33.69 -4.79
N VAL A 406 21.57 -32.83 -3.96
CA VAL A 406 20.23 -33.08 -3.38
C VAL A 406 19.18 -33.23 -4.48
N ILE A 407 19.15 -32.30 -5.45
CA ILE A 407 18.20 -32.30 -6.55
C ILE A 407 18.31 -33.61 -7.35
N LYS A 408 19.53 -34.00 -7.70
CA LYS A 408 19.81 -35.23 -8.45
C LYS A 408 19.34 -36.49 -7.72
N VAL A 409 19.62 -36.59 -6.41
CA VAL A 409 19.23 -37.75 -5.60
C VAL A 409 17.70 -37.83 -5.47
N ARG A 410 17.02 -36.70 -5.32
CA ARG A 410 15.54 -36.65 -5.26
C ARG A 410 14.89 -36.95 -6.62
N GLU A 411 15.49 -36.53 -7.74
CA GLU A 411 15.07 -36.93 -9.09
C GLU A 411 15.22 -38.45 -9.30
N GLU A 412 16.34 -39.03 -8.84
CA GLU A 412 16.55 -40.48 -8.89
C GLU A 412 15.52 -41.24 -8.03
N ALA A 413 15.23 -40.74 -6.83
CA ALA A 413 14.20 -41.30 -5.96
C ALA A 413 12.81 -41.26 -6.62
N LEU A 414 12.46 -40.13 -7.24
CA LEU A 414 11.17 -39.94 -7.92
C LEU A 414 11.03 -40.83 -9.17
N ALA A 415 12.14 -41.10 -9.88
CA ALA A 415 12.16 -41.98 -11.04
C ALA A 415 11.99 -43.47 -10.67
N ILE A 416 12.43 -43.87 -9.47
CA ILE A 416 12.37 -45.27 -9.00
C ILE A 416 11.02 -45.61 -8.36
N LEU A 417 10.30 -44.64 -7.80
CA LEU A 417 9.01 -44.84 -7.13
C LEU A 417 7.83 -44.58 -8.09
N PRO A 418 7.23 -45.59 -8.75
CA PRO A 418 6.11 -45.39 -9.67
C PRO A 418 4.81 -44.97 -8.96
N GLU A 419 3.85 -44.44 -9.73
CA GLU A 419 2.47 -44.28 -9.26
C GLU A 419 1.92 -45.65 -8.83
N SER A 420 1.48 -45.75 -7.58
CA SER A 420 1.08 -46.99 -6.92
C SER A 420 -0.11 -46.72 -6.01
N ASP A 421 -1.07 -47.63 -5.96
CA ASP A 421 -2.24 -47.59 -5.06
C ASP A 421 -1.85 -47.81 -3.57
N ASN A 422 -0.56 -47.85 -3.26
CA ASN A 422 -0.07 -47.97 -1.90
C ASN A 422 0.09 -46.58 -1.26
N ASP A 423 -0.74 -46.28 -0.26
CA ASP A 423 -0.78 -45.03 0.50
C ASP A 423 0.62 -44.57 0.98
N THR A 424 1.50 -45.51 1.37
CA THR A 424 2.84 -45.17 1.85
C THR A 424 3.75 -44.66 0.72
N VAL A 425 3.64 -45.23 -0.48
CA VAL A 425 4.44 -44.82 -1.65
C VAL A 425 3.91 -43.51 -2.21
N ALA A 426 2.59 -43.32 -2.21
CA ALA A 426 1.94 -42.07 -2.61
C ALA A 426 2.37 -40.89 -1.73
N SER A 427 2.38 -41.07 -0.39
CA SER A 427 2.80 -40.03 0.56
C SER A 427 4.28 -39.65 0.41
N ILE A 428 5.17 -40.63 0.23
CA ILE A 428 6.60 -40.38 -0.01
C ILE A 428 6.80 -39.61 -1.33
N ARG A 429 6.08 -40.02 -2.38
CA ARG A 429 6.14 -39.37 -3.69
C ARG A 429 5.64 -37.91 -3.64
N GLU A 430 4.55 -37.64 -2.94
CA GLU A 430 4.03 -36.29 -2.73
C GLU A 430 5.05 -35.38 -2.01
N SER A 431 5.68 -35.90 -0.94
CA SER A 431 6.74 -35.18 -0.21
C SER A 431 7.98 -34.92 -1.08
N LEU A 432 8.37 -35.88 -1.93
CA LEU A 432 9.47 -35.70 -2.87
C LEU A 432 9.18 -34.60 -3.90
N LEU A 433 7.98 -34.59 -4.49
CA LEU A 433 7.56 -33.56 -5.43
C LEU A 433 7.54 -32.16 -4.78
N LYS A 434 7.04 -32.05 -3.55
CA LYS A 434 7.00 -30.81 -2.77
C LYS A 434 8.38 -30.21 -2.55
N ASN A 435 9.29 -31.03 -2.05
CA ASN A 435 10.64 -30.58 -1.73
C ASN A 435 11.47 -30.28 -2.98
N LEU A 436 11.31 -31.08 -4.05
CA LEU A 436 12.00 -30.84 -5.32
C LEU A 436 11.58 -29.51 -5.96
N THR A 437 10.29 -29.16 -5.87
CA THR A 437 9.77 -27.85 -6.30
C THR A 437 10.49 -26.70 -5.58
N THR A 438 10.66 -26.80 -4.26
CA THR A 438 11.35 -25.77 -3.45
C THR A 438 12.84 -25.69 -3.80
N LEU A 439 13.52 -26.82 -3.95
CA LEU A 439 14.97 -26.85 -4.24
C LEU A 439 15.30 -26.34 -5.65
N LEU A 440 14.50 -26.67 -6.66
CA LEU A 440 14.66 -26.14 -8.02
C LEU A 440 14.46 -24.63 -8.05
N LYS A 441 13.49 -24.11 -7.30
CA LYS A 441 13.32 -22.66 -7.14
C LYS A 441 14.52 -22.00 -6.45
N MET A 442 15.09 -22.63 -5.42
CA MET A 442 16.32 -22.14 -4.78
C MET A 442 17.50 -22.14 -5.75
N ARG A 443 17.61 -23.16 -6.61
CA ARG A 443 18.65 -23.23 -7.64
C ARG A 443 18.45 -22.12 -8.67
N PHE A 444 17.22 -21.90 -9.14
CA PHE A 444 16.88 -20.79 -10.03
C PHE A 444 17.33 -19.43 -9.48
N TYR A 445 17.09 -19.11 -8.19
CA TYR A 445 17.56 -17.83 -7.63
C TYR A 445 19.09 -17.69 -7.59
N ARG A 446 19.84 -18.80 -7.60
CA ARG A 446 21.31 -18.78 -7.61
C ARG A 446 21.92 -18.83 -9.01
N THR A 447 21.26 -19.49 -9.96
CA THR A 447 21.79 -19.75 -11.30
C THR A 447 21.14 -18.89 -12.39
N GLY A 448 19.90 -18.42 -12.16
CA GLY A 448 19.05 -17.78 -13.16
C GLY A 448 18.51 -18.73 -14.23
N ASP A 449 18.63 -20.05 -14.06
CA ASP A 449 18.21 -21.03 -15.07
C ASP A 449 16.69 -21.23 -15.10
N ILE A 450 16.03 -20.75 -16.15
CA ILE A 450 14.58 -20.85 -16.34
C ILE A 450 14.10 -22.31 -16.42
N GLY A 451 14.96 -23.23 -16.89
CA GLY A 451 14.61 -24.66 -16.93
C GLY A 451 14.27 -25.22 -15.55
N ASP A 452 14.94 -24.72 -14.51
CA ASP A 452 14.64 -25.09 -13.12
C ASP A 452 13.28 -24.56 -12.67
N LEU A 453 12.93 -23.35 -13.10
CA LEU A 453 11.65 -22.73 -12.77
C LEU A 453 10.48 -23.43 -13.48
N GLU A 454 10.64 -23.80 -14.75
CA GLU A 454 9.66 -24.58 -15.49
C GLU A 454 9.47 -25.96 -14.88
N MET A 455 10.55 -26.63 -14.50
CA MET A 455 10.50 -27.92 -13.82
C MET A 455 9.87 -27.83 -12.43
N ALA A 456 10.14 -26.74 -11.69
CA ALA A 456 9.48 -26.51 -10.40
C ALA A 456 7.96 -26.35 -10.56
N ILE A 457 7.49 -25.67 -11.62
CA ILE A 457 6.06 -25.52 -11.90
C ILE A 457 5.42 -26.88 -12.23
N THR A 458 6.03 -27.67 -13.11
CA THR A 458 5.47 -28.98 -13.50
C THR A 458 5.38 -29.94 -12.31
N LEU A 459 6.44 -30.01 -11.50
CA LEU A 459 6.46 -30.88 -10.32
C LEU A 459 5.49 -30.42 -9.23
N GLY A 460 5.33 -29.10 -9.04
CA GLY A 460 4.36 -28.56 -8.10
C GLY A 460 2.91 -28.80 -8.54
N GLU A 461 2.60 -28.69 -9.84
CA GLU A 461 1.29 -29.04 -10.40
C GLU A 461 0.98 -30.54 -10.19
N MET A 462 1.97 -31.41 -10.43
CA MET A 462 1.86 -32.85 -10.16
C MET A 462 1.61 -33.15 -8.68
N ALA A 463 2.28 -32.43 -7.78
CA ALA A 463 2.07 -32.57 -6.34
C ALA A 463 0.64 -32.20 -5.92
N LEU A 464 0.08 -31.12 -6.50
CA LEU A 464 -1.31 -30.72 -6.24
C LEU A 464 -2.33 -31.72 -6.81
N ALA A 465 -2.05 -32.30 -7.97
CA ALA A 465 -2.93 -33.29 -8.59
C ALA A 465 -2.95 -34.63 -7.82
N ALA A 466 -1.85 -35.00 -7.16
CA ALA A 466 -1.73 -36.22 -6.37
C ALA A 466 -2.34 -36.13 -4.96
N ALA A 467 -2.57 -34.93 -4.44
CA ALA A 467 -3.09 -34.72 -3.08
C ALA A 467 -4.62 -34.85 -3.04
N ASP A 468 -5.12 -35.99 -2.57
CA ASP A 468 -6.56 -36.26 -2.40
C ASP A 468 -7.17 -35.38 -1.27
N THR A 469 -7.79 -34.27 -1.67
CA THR A 469 -8.80 -33.41 -1.01
C THR A 469 -8.87 -33.23 0.53
N SER A 470 -7.82 -33.49 1.30
CA SER A 470 -7.83 -33.16 2.74
C SER A 470 -6.48 -32.67 3.27
N HIS A 471 -6.54 -31.53 3.97
CA HIS A 471 -5.56 -31.01 4.93
C HIS A 471 -4.43 -30.08 4.43
N SER A 472 -3.90 -29.31 5.39
CA SER A 472 -3.25 -27.99 5.29
C SER A 472 -2.06 -27.82 4.34
N ASP A 473 -1.48 -28.91 3.85
CA ASP A 473 -0.20 -28.90 3.11
C ASP A 473 -0.35 -28.48 1.64
N ASN A 474 -1.56 -28.57 1.07
CA ASN A 474 -1.85 -28.07 -0.28
C ASN A 474 -1.69 -26.55 -0.39
N ASN A 475 -1.88 -25.81 0.72
CA ASN A 475 -1.79 -24.35 0.72
C ASN A 475 -0.34 -23.84 0.63
N LEU A 476 0.62 -24.56 1.22
CA LEU A 476 2.04 -24.23 1.09
C LEU A 476 2.52 -24.47 -0.34
N MET A 477 2.05 -25.54 -0.97
CA MET A 477 2.34 -25.82 -2.38
C MET A 477 1.71 -24.77 -3.32
N LEU A 478 0.45 -24.39 -3.11
CA LEU A 478 -0.18 -23.28 -3.84
C LEU A 478 0.61 -21.98 -3.69
N SER A 479 1.16 -21.71 -2.49
CA SER A 479 2.01 -20.55 -2.23
C SER A 479 3.34 -20.62 -3.00
N HIS A 480 3.97 -21.79 -3.07
CA HIS A 480 5.22 -21.98 -3.82
C HIS A 480 5.01 -21.86 -5.33
N LEU A 481 3.97 -22.50 -5.87
CA LEU A 481 3.60 -22.40 -7.28
C LEU A 481 3.24 -20.97 -7.67
N ALA A 482 2.46 -20.26 -6.87
CA ALA A 482 2.16 -18.84 -7.05
C ALA A 482 3.44 -18.01 -7.26
N LEU A 483 4.46 -18.25 -6.44
CA LEU A 483 5.74 -17.56 -6.55
C LEU A 483 6.49 -17.98 -7.83
N CYS A 484 6.48 -19.27 -8.19
CA CYS A 484 7.12 -19.74 -9.42
C CYS A 484 6.48 -19.14 -10.68
N TYR A 485 5.14 -19.06 -10.76
CA TYR A 485 4.46 -18.40 -11.87
C TYR A 485 4.74 -16.89 -11.90
N ASN A 486 4.82 -16.23 -10.74
CA ASN A 486 5.19 -14.81 -10.70
C ASN A 486 6.63 -14.58 -11.19
N ASP A 487 7.57 -15.44 -10.80
CA ASP A 487 8.96 -15.33 -11.25
C ASP A 487 9.08 -15.64 -12.75
N ARG A 488 8.29 -16.60 -13.27
CA ARG A 488 8.23 -16.89 -14.71
C ARG A 488 7.59 -15.76 -15.47
N TYR A 489 6.58 -15.10 -14.91
CA TYR A 489 5.99 -13.88 -15.46
C TYR A 489 7.02 -12.75 -15.53
N LYS A 490 7.79 -12.49 -14.45
CA LYS A 490 8.84 -11.46 -14.45
C LYS A 490 9.86 -11.67 -15.57
N TRP A 491 10.17 -12.93 -15.89
CA TRP A 491 11.14 -13.28 -16.92
C TRP A 491 10.55 -13.30 -18.34
N SER A 492 9.38 -13.91 -18.52
CA SER A 492 8.76 -14.15 -19.83
C SER A 492 7.81 -13.04 -20.28
N GLY A 493 7.29 -12.22 -19.36
CA GLY A 493 6.19 -11.28 -19.58
C GLY A 493 4.83 -11.95 -19.83
N SER A 494 4.69 -13.26 -19.61
CA SER A 494 3.47 -14.02 -19.90
C SER A 494 2.28 -13.59 -19.03
N TYR A 495 1.25 -13.02 -19.66
CA TYR A 495 0.03 -12.59 -18.98
C TYR A 495 -0.74 -13.75 -18.33
N ASP A 496 -0.69 -14.94 -18.93
CA ASP A 496 -1.36 -16.13 -18.40
C ASP A 496 -0.73 -16.56 -17.08
N ASP A 497 0.61 -16.48 -16.97
CA ASP A 497 1.34 -16.78 -15.74
C ASP A 497 0.99 -15.80 -14.61
N LEU A 498 0.84 -14.52 -14.96
CA LEU A 498 0.40 -13.50 -14.01
C LEU A 498 -1.01 -13.81 -13.49
N CYS A 499 -1.93 -14.25 -14.35
CA CYS A 499 -3.28 -14.61 -13.95
C CYS A 499 -3.32 -15.86 -13.05
N VAL A 500 -2.53 -16.88 -13.39
CA VAL A 500 -2.41 -18.09 -12.57
C VAL A 500 -1.78 -17.77 -11.22
N ALA A 501 -0.72 -16.94 -11.17
CA ALA A 501 -0.10 -16.50 -9.93
C ALA A 501 -1.12 -15.80 -9.01
N ILE A 502 -1.89 -14.84 -9.53
CA ILE A 502 -2.91 -14.11 -8.74
C ILE A 502 -3.95 -15.07 -8.18
N LYS A 503 -4.44 -16.01 -9.00
CA LYS A 503 -5.44 -17.00 -8.57
C LYS A 503 -4.90 -17.89 -7.46
N SER A 504 -3.70 -18.45 -7.64
CA SER A 504 -3.05 -19.33 -6.66
C SER A 504 -2.75 -18.60 -5.35
N ILE A 505 -2.35 -17.32 -5.39
CA ILE A 505 -2.16 -16.51 -4.17
C ILE A 505 -3.50 -16.27 -3.44
N ALA A 506 -4.56 -15.94 -4.18
CA ALA A 506 -5.88 -15.70 -3.59
C ALA A 506 -6.45 -16.97 -2.92
N GLU A 507 -6.28 -18.14 -3.55
CA GLU A 507 -6.68 -19.43 -2.99
C GLU A 507 -5.87 -19.78 -1.73
N ALA A 508 -4.56 -19.52 -1.74
CA ALA A 508 -3.70 -19.73 -0.56
C ALA A 508 -4.03 -18.78 0.62
N LEU A 509 -4.54 -17.57 0.34
CA LEU A 509 -4.94 -16.60 1.36
C LEU A 509 -6.31 -16.89 1.99
N ALA A 510 -7.20 -17.59 1.29
CA ALA A 510 -8.55 -17.91 1.76
C ALA A 510 -8.60 -18.97 2.87
N THR A 511 -7.53 -19.73 3.05
CA THR A 511 -7.49 -20.94 3.90
C THR A 511 -6.63 -20.80 5.17
N LYS A 512 -5.94 -19.67 5.38
CA LYS A 512 -5.02 -19.46 6.52
C LYS A 512 -5.57 -18.53 7.63
N PRO A 513 -5.33 -18.84 8.93
CA PRO A 513 -5.59 -17.94 10.05
C PRO A 513 -4.61 -16.74 10.08
N GLU A 514 -5.08 -15.62 10.64
CA GLU A 514 -4.62 -14.24 10.45
C GLU A 514 -3.18 -13.88 10.90
N ASN A 515 -2.34 -14.81 11.38
CA ASN A 515 -1.11 -14.47 12.14
C ASN A 515 0.23 -15.03 11.60
N ASP A 516 0.33 -15.34 10.30
CA ASP A 516 1.49 -16.08 9.78
C ASP A 516 2.42 -15.20 8.89
N GLN A 517 3.74 -15.28 9.09
CA GLN A 517 4.75 -14.55 8.29
C GLN A 517 4.58 -14.81 6.79
N ILE A 518 4.10 -16.00 6.44
CA ILE A 518 3.75 -16.41 5.09
C ILE A 518 2.57 -15.61 4.52
N ARG A 519 1.54 -15.29 5.33
CA ARG A 519 0.41 -14.45 4.88
C ARG A 519 0.89 -13.06 4.45
N ARG A 520 1.87 -12.49 5.16
CA ARG A 520 2.46 -11.18 4.85
C ARG A 520 3.17 -11.17 3.51
N ALA A 521 4.03 -12.17 3.31
CA ALA A 521 4.73 -12.36 2.04
C ALA A 521 3.74 -12.55 0.89
N LEU A 522 2.67 -13.35 1.09
CA LEU A 522 1.62 -13.55 0.08
C LEU A 522 0.84 -12.27 -0.22
N LEU A 523 0.48 -11.45 0.77
CA LEU A 523 -0.20 -10.17 0.57
C LEU A 523 0.67 -9.16 -0.17
N SER A 524 1.96 -9.08 0.17
CA SER A 524 2.96 -8.25 -0.53
C SER A 524 3.07 -8.65 -1.99
N LYS A 525 3.19 -9.96 -2.28
CA LYS A 525 3.25 -10.47 -3.66
C LYS A 525 1.94 -10.30 -4.42
N LEU A 526 0.79 -10.52 -3.78
CA LEU A 526 -0.52 -10.27 -4.39
C LEU A 526 -0.65 -8.80 -4.82
N PHE A 527 -0.23 -7.87 -3.96
CA PHE A 527 -0.22 -6.45 -4.26
C PHE A 527 0.60 -6.14 -5.51
N HIS A 528 1.81 -6.70 -5.63
CA HIS A 528 2.66 -6.52 -6.80
C HIS A 528 2.05 -7.12 -8.07
N CYS A 529 1.60 -8.38 -8.05
CA CYS A 529 1.01 -9.03 -9.22
C CYS A 529 -0.26 -8.31 -9.71
N LEU A 530 -1.14 -7.91 -8.79
CA LEU A 530 -2.34 -7.16 -9.15
C LEU A 530 -2.00 -5.77 -9.71
N ASN A 531 -0.95 -5.11 -9.20
CA ASN A 531 -0.51 -3.81 -9.72
C ASN A 531 0.05 -3.96 -11.13
N ASP A 532 0.81 -5.01 -11.39
CA ASP A 532 1.34 -5.31 -12.73
C ASP A 532 0.20 -5.65 -13.71
N ARG A 533 -0.79 -6.44 -13.28
CA ARG A 533 -1.97 -6.74 -14.09
C ARG A 533 -2.77 -5.47 -14.40
N PHE A 534 -2.89 -4.58 -13.41
CA PHE A 534 -3.52 -3.28 -13.60
C PHE A 534 -2.73 -2.39 -14.58
N LEU A 535 -1.40 -2.36 -14.49
CA LEU A 535 -0.55 -1.60 -15.42
C LEU A 535 -0.71 -2.08 -16.87
N GLN A 536 -0.90 -3.39 -17.08
CA GLN A 536 -1.07 -3.97 -18.41
C GLN A 536 -2.50 -3.86 -18.96
N THR A 537 -3.51 -4.11 -18.13
CA THR A 537 -4.91 -4.19 -18.58
C THR A 537 -5.68 -2.87 -18.42
N GLY A 538 -5.23 -2.03 -17.49
CA GLY A 538 -5.97 -0.86 -17.04
C GLY A 538 -7.32 -1.18 -16.36
N ASN A 539 -7.58 -2.42 -15.92
CA ASN A 539 -8.86 -2.81 -15.32
C ASN A 539 -9.06 -2.14 -13.93
N ILE A 540 -10.23 -1.53 -13.72
CA ILE A 540 -10.55 -0.84 -12.46
C ILE A 540 -10.76 -1.83 -11.30
N ASP A 541 -11.31 -3.02 -11.56
CA ASP A 541 -11.54 -4.03 -10.53
C ASP A 541 -10.21 -4.52 -9.93
N ASP A 542 -9.18 -4.62 -10.78
CA ASP A 542 -7.82 -4.95 -10.35
C ASP A 542 -7.25 -3.84 -9.47
N LEU A 543 -7.48 -2.57 -9.81
CA LEU A 543 -7.04 -1.44 -9.01
C LEU A 543 -7.68 -1.43 -7.61
N GLU A 544 -8.94 -1.84 -7.49
CA GLU A 544 -9.58 -2.01 -6.18
C GLU A 544 -8.99 -3.18 -5.39
N ALA A 545 -8.74 -4.32 -6.06
CA ALA A 545 -8.09 -5.47 -5.44
C ALA A 545 -6.66 -5.14 -4.96
N VAL A 546 -5.87 -4.40 -5.75
CA VAL A 546 -4.53 -3.90 -5.36
C VAL A 546 -4.63 -3.06 -4.09
N ILE A 547 -5.56 -2.10 -4.05
CA ILE A 547 -5.68 -1.18 -2.92
C ILE A 547 -6.06 -1.93 -1.64
N ASN A 548 -6.91 -2.95 -1.73
CA ASN A 548 -7.28 -3.77 -0.56
C ASN A 548 -6.10 -4.64 -0.10
N ALA A 549 -5.44 -5.34 -1.02
CA ALA A 549 -4.25 -6.15 -0.71
C ALA A 549 -3.12 -5.29 -0.10
N GLY A 550 -2.89 -4.09 -0.62
CA GLY A 550 -1.88 -3.16 -0.12
C GLY A 550 -2.17 -2.61 1.28
N LYS A 551 -3.45 -2.37 1.61
CA LYS A 551 -3.85 -1.97 2.98
C LYS A 551 -3.60 -3.10 3.98
N GLU A 552 -4.01 -4.31 3.64
CA GLU A 552 -3.78 -5.49 4.50
C GLU A 552 -2.27 -5.76 4.67
N ALA A 553 -1.50 -5.70 3.58
CA ALA A 553 -0.04 -5.85 3.61
C ALA A 553 0.63 -4.80 4.51
N ALA A 554 0.28 -3.52 4.36
CA ALA A 554 0.86 -2.43 5.16
C ALA A 554 0.57 -2.55 6.66
N THR A 555 -0.54 -3.18 7.05
CA THR A 555 -0.85 -3.47 8.46
C THR A 555 -0.11 -4.68 9.02
N ALA A 556 0.22 -5.66 8.17
CA ALA A 556 0.78 -6.92 8.61
C ALA A 556 2.31 -6.89 8.68
N ILE A 557 2.99 -6.11 7.84
CA ILE A 557 4.46 -6.12 7.71
C ILE A 557 5.16 -5.40 8.88
N ASP A 558 6.10 -6.10 9.52
CA ASP A 558 6.96 -5.55 10.57
C ASP A 558 8.24 -4.89 10.01
N ASP A 559 8.71 -5.34 8.84
CA ASP A 559 9.90 -4.76 8.22
C ASP A 559 9.61 -3.34 7.72
N LEU A 560 10.37 -2.38 8.24
CA LEU A 560 10.14 -0.96 7.97
C LEU A 560 10.42 -0.62 6.49
N SER A 561 11.44 -1.23 5.88
CA SER A 561 11.81 -0.97 4.49
C SER A 561 10.72 -1.44 3.52
N GLU A 562 10.27 -2.69 3.65
CA GLU A 562 9.20 -3.27 2.83
C GLU A 562 7.87 -2.52 3.06
N LYS A 563 7.58 -2.10 4.29
CA LYS A 563 6.42 -1.28 4.61
C LYS A 563 6.44 0.07 3.90
N ALA A 564 7.61 0.71 3.81
CA ALA A 564 7.75 1.99 3.10
C ALA A 564 7.50 1.84 1.60
N VAL A 565 8.02 0.77 0.97
CA VAL A 565 7.79 0.45 -0.45
C VAL A 565 6.31 0.28 -0.74
N ILE A 566 5.63 -0.57 0.04
CA ILE A 566 4.20 -0.85 -0.18
C ILE A 566 3.37 0.40 0.06
N SER A 567 3.69 1.20 1.09
CA SER A 567 2.99 2.46 1.37
C SER A 567 3.12 3.46 0.21
N ASN A 568 4.32 3.58 -0.38
CA ASN A 568 4.54 4.44 -1.54
C ASN A 568 3.80 3.94 -2.79
N ASN A 569 3.83 2.64 -3.06
CA ASN A 569 3.12 2.05 -4.20
C ASN A 569 1.59 2.10 -4.02
N LEU A 570 1.10 1.92 -2.80
CA LEU A 570 -0.31 2.09 -2.43
C LEU A 570 -0.74 3.55 -2.69
N ALA A 571 0.09 4.52 -2.32
CA ALA A 571 -0.13 5.92 -2.63
C ALA A 571 -0.25 6.13 -4.17
N SER A 572 0.66 5.58 -4.96
CA SER A 572 0.56 5.65 -6.44
C SER A 572 -0.75 5.04 -6.99
N CYS A 573 -1.17 3.87 -6.48
CA CYS A 573 -2.43 3.23 -6.88
C CYS A 573 -3.66 4.07 -6.50
N LEU A 574 -3.67 4.63 -5.29
CA LEU A 574 -4.72 5.54 -4.82
C LEU A 574 -4.78 6.81 -5.69
N LYS A 575 -3.64 7.33 -6.14
CA LYS A 575 -3.60 8.47 -7.06
C LYS A 575 -4.25 8.12 -8.40
N LYS A 576 -3.93 6.96 -8.97
CA LYS A 576 -4.52 6.51 -10.24
C LYS A 576 -6.01 6.27 -10.13
N ARG A 577 -6.48 5.71 -9.00
CA ARG A 577 -7.93 5.52 -8.76
C ARG A 577 -8.62 6.86 -8.59
N PHE A 578 -8.01 7.78 -7.87
CA PHE A 578 -8.47 9.16 -7.77
C PHE A 578 -8.53 9.84 -9.15
N ASP A 579 -7.52 9.66 -10.00
CA ASP A 579 -7.46 10.17 -11.39
C ASP A 579 -8.60 9.68 -12.28
N ARG A 580 -9.20 8.53 -11.95
CA ARG A 580 -10.32 7.95 -12.69
C ARG A 580 -11.68 8.11 -12.06
N THR A 581 -11.76 8.18 -10.73
CA THR A 581 -13.04 8.16 -9.99
C THR A 581 -13.37 9.48 -9.34
N GLY A 582 -12.34 10.30 -9.07
CA GLY A 582 -12.50 11.49 -8.27
C GLY A 582 -12.81 11.22 -6.78
N SER A 583 -12.52 10.04 -6.26
CA SER A 583 -12.76 9.75 -4.83
C SER A 583 -11.86 10.60 -3.92
N LEU A 584 -12.44 11.55 -3.19
CA LEU A 584 -11.72 12.34 -2.18
C LEU A 584 -11.15 11.48 -1.05
N ASN A 585 -11.79 10.34 -0.75
CA ASN A 585 -11.28 9.40 0.22
C ASN A 585 -9.92 8.82 -0.25
N ASP A 586 -9.78 8.54 -1.54
CA ASP A 586 -8.52 8.03 -2.09
C ASP A 586 -7.41 9.07 -2.01
N LEU A 587 -7.75 10.34 -2.23
CA LEU A 587 -6.82 11.45 -2.02
C LEU A 587 -6.33 11.53 -0.56
N HIS A 588 -7.24 11.40 0.41
CA HIS A 588 -6.89 11.41 1.84
C HIS A 588 -6.03 10.20 2.23
N MET A 589 -6.43 9.00 1.78
CA MET A 589 -5.68 7.78 2.02
C MET A 589 -4.29 7.83 1.36
N GLY A 590 -4.18 8.44 0.17
CA GLY A 590 -2.91 8.63 -0.54
C GLY A 590 -1.95 9.52 0.22
N ILE A 591 -2.43 10.64 0.79
CA ILE A 591 -1.63 11.53 1.66
C ILE A 591 -1.15 10.78 2.91
N LYS A 592 -2.02 9.96 3.51
CA LYS A 592 -1.65 9.17 4.68
C LYS A 592 -0.54 8.17 4.35
N ALA A 593 -0.72 7.39 3.28
CA ALA A 593 0.24 6.38 2.84
C ALA A 593 1.59 7.00 2.43
N SER A 594 1.58 8.16 1.77
CA SER A 594 2.82 8.85 1.39
C SER A 594 3.57 9.41 2.60
N ARG A 595 2.87 9.92 3.62
CA ARG A 595 3.47 10.34 4.90
C ARG A 595 4.05 9.17 5.68
N GLU A 596 3.36 8.04 5.71
CA GLU A 596 3.86 6.82 6.37
C GLU A 596 5.15 6.31 5.71
N ALA A 597 5.24 6.33 4.37
CA ALA A 597 6.48 6.01 3.67
C ALA A 597 7.62 7.00 4.01
N LEU A 598 7.35 8.31 3.98
CA LEU A 598 8.35 9.34 4.27
C LEU A 598 8.85 9.36 5.71
N ALA A 599 8.07 8.86 6.66
CA ALA A 599 8.49 8.73 8.06
C ALA A 599 9.55 7.64 8.26
N ILE A 600 9.67 6.70 7.31
CA ILE A 600 10.57 5.55 7.39
C ILE A 600 11.81 5.74 6.49
N LEU A 601 11.64 6.35 5.31
CA LEU A 601 12.70 6.48 4.31
C LEU A 601 13.74 7.55 4.69
N VAL A 602 15.01 7.15 4.76
CA VAL A 602 16.19 8.01 5.00
C VAL A 602 16.57 8.77 3.73
N ASP A 603 17.28 9.90 3.86
CA ASP A 603 17.52 10.89 2.80
C ASP A 603 18.19 10.36 1.52
N ASP A 604 19.07 9.35 1.60
CA ASP A 604 19.77 8.78 0.44
C ASP A 604 18.98 7.71 -0.33
N ASN A 605 17.76 7.35 0.11
CA ASN A 605 16.98 6.30 -0.55
C ASN A 605 16.24 6.84 -1.80
N PRO A 606 16.45 6.30 -3.01
CA PRO A 606 15.75 6.73 -4.24
C PRO A 606 14.22 6.72 -4.12
N GLN A 607 13.66 5.80 -3.31
CA GLN A 607 12.22 5.70 -3.07
C GLN A 607 11.66 6.90 -2.30
N ARG A 608 12.50 7.62 -1.56
CA ARG A 608 12.11 8.85 -0.85
C ARG A 608 11.74 9.94 -1.84
N ILE A 609 12.50 10.13 -2.92
CA ILE A 609 12.19 11.11 -3.98
C ILE A 609 10.84 10.78 -4.62
N THR A 610 10.56 9.50 -4.87
CA THR A 610 9.27 9.04 -5.39
C THR A 610 8.13 9.33 -4.41
N ALA A 611 8.33 9.07 -3.11
CA ALA A 611 7.33 9.33 -2.07
C ALA A 611 7.07 10.85 -1.86
N LEU A 612 8.11 11.68 -1.95
CA LEU A 612 8.01 13.15 -1.92
C LEU A 612 7.23 13.63 -3.15
N SER A 613 7.55 13.12 -4.34
CA SER A 613 6.85 13.46 -5.58
C SER A 613 5.36 13.09 -5.53
N ASN A 614 5.05 11.88 -5.07
CA ASN A 614 3.67 11.45 -4.86
C ASN A 614 2.95 12.38 -3.89
N SER A 615 3.58 12.73 -2.76
CA SER A 615 3.01 13.67 -1.77
C SER A 615 2.70 15.04 -2.36
N ILE A 616 3.61 15.62 -3.17
CA ILE A 616 3.39 16.89 -3.87
C ILE A 616 2.11 16.82 -4.70
N THR A 617 1.95 15.77 -5.52
CA THR A 617 0.77 15.64 -6.40
C THR A 617 -0.54 15.51 -5.63
N PHE A 618 -0.52 14.88 -4.45
CA PHE A 618 -1.70 14.77 -3.60
C PHE A 618 -2.09 16.11 -2.97
N PHE A 619 -1.12 16.84 -2.42
CA PHE A 619 -1.38 18.17 -1.85
C PHE A 619 -1.78 19.18 -2.92
N GLU A 620 -1.19 19.11 -4.10
CA GLU A 620 -1.61 19.91 -5.24
C GLU A 620 -3.04 19.57 -5.65
N ALA A 621 -3.39 18.28 -5.80
CA ALA A 621 -4.75 17.87 -6.13
C ALA A 621 -5.76 18.30 -5.06
N ARG A 622 -5.38 18.26 -3.78
CA ARG A 622 -6.21 18.73 -2.66
C ARG A 622 -6.40 20.25 -2.69
N TYR A 623 -5.33 21.00 -2.93
CA TYR A 623 -5.43 22.44 -3.18
C TYR A 623 -6.36 22.71 -4.37
N VAL A 624 -6.18 21.99 -5.49
CA VAL A 624 -6.99 22.11 -6.69
C VAL A 624 -8.47 21.84 -6.41
N LEU A 625 -8.80 20.90 -5.53
CA LEU A 625 -10.17 20.50 -5.28
C LEU A 625 -10.90 21.31 -4.22
N ILE A 626 -10.24 21.70 -3.13
CA ILE A 626 -10.91 22.31 -1.98
C ILE A 626 -10.19 23.58 -1.48
N GLY A 627 -9.21 24.09 -2.23
CA GLY A 627 -8.52 25.34 -1.90
C GLY A 627 -7.61 25.26 -0.67
N ASP A 628 -7.15 24.07 -0.30
CA ASP A 628 -6.29 23.82 0.86
C ASP A 628 -4.92 24.51 0.74
N LEU A 629 -4.80 25.70 1.32
CA LEU A 629 -3.59 26.51 1.28
C LEU A 629 -2.45 25.92 2.11
N ASP A 630 -2.75 25.32 3.26
CA ASP A 630 -1.75 24.68 4.12
C ASP A 630 -1.15 23.45 3.41
N GLY A 631 -1.99 22.69 2.72
CA GLY A 631 -1.58 21.62 1.81
C GLY A 631 -0.64 22.13 0.71
N LEU A 632 -1.01 23.21 0.02
CA LEU A 632 -0.15 23.82 -1.02
C LEU A 632 1.19 24.31 -0.45
N GLN A 633 1.20 24.92 0.73
CA GLN A 633 2.44 25.34 1.39
C GLN A 633 3.33 24.14 1.74
N THR A 634 2.73 23.04 2.19
CA THR A 634 3.44 21.78 2.42
C THR A 634 4.03 21.24 1.11
N ALA A 635 3.28 21.27 0.01
CA ALA A 635 3.77 20.84 -1.32
C ALA A 635 4.97 21.68 -1.79
N ILE A 636 4.91 23.01 -1.62
CA ILE A 636 6.01 23.93 -1.98
C ILE A 636 7.26 23.62 -1.15
N LYS A 637 7.12 23.33 0.15
CA LYS A 637 8.24 22.95 1.01
C LYS A 637 8.88 21.65 0.53
N ILE A 638 8.08 20.61 0.32
CA ILE A 638 8.54 19.31 -0.17
C ILE A 638 9.21 19.43 -1.55
N GLY A 639 8.64 20.22 -2.46
CA GLY A 639 9.24 20.47 -3.77
C GLY A 639 10.58 21.20 -3.69
N GLY A 640 10.75 22.09 -2.72
CA GLY A 640 12.03 22.73 -2.41
C GLY A 640 13.08 21.73 -1.91
N GLU A 641 12.71 20.83 -0.99
CA GLU A 641 13.58 19.76 -0.48
C GLU A 641 14.05 18.82 -1.61
N VAL A 642 13.13 18.39 -2.49
CA VAL A 642 13.47 17.55 -3.66
C VAL A 642 14.44 18.25 -4.60
N LEU A 643 14.26 19.56 -4.83
CA LEU A 643 15.14 20.33 -5.70
C LEU A 643 16.54 20.56 -5.09
N ALA A 644 16.63 20.76 -3.77
CA ALA A 644 17.90 20.90 -3.08
C ALA A 644 18.76 19.62 -3.21
N GLY A 645 18.12 18.44 -3.16
CA GLY A 645 18.78 17.14 -3.37
C GLY A 645 19.04 16.75 -4.83
N THR A 646 18.54 17.52 -5.82
CA THR A 646 18.67 17.18 -7.24
C THR A 646 19.92 17.84 -7.85
N PRO A 647 20.93 17.10 -8.34
CA PRO A 647 22.11 17.68 -8.99
C PRO A 647 21.77 18.56 -10.20
N HIS A 648 22.57 19.59 -10.50
CA HIS A 648 22.31 20.53 -11.61
C HIS A 648 22.25 19.88 -12.99
N ASN A 649 22.94 18.75 -13.18
CA ASN A 649 23.01 18.02 -14.44
C ASN A 649 22.02 16.85 -14.53
N ASP A 650 21.12 16.68 -13.54
CA ASP A 650 20.09 15.64 -13.56
C ASP A 650 19.10 15.91 -14.73
N PRO A 651 18.88 14.94 -15.65
CA PRO A 651 17.92 15.07 -16.74
C PRO A 651 16.51 15.51 -16.30
N ASP A 652 16.08 15.13 -15.10
CA ASP A 652 14.75 15.42 -14.56
C ASP A 652 14.64 16.79 -13.88
N ARG A 653 15.78 17.48 -13.65
CA ARG A 653 15.80 18.75 -12.89
C ARG A 653 14.88 19.81 -13.50
N ILE A 654 14.86 19.93 -14.82
CA ILE A 654 14.02 20.91 -15.53
C ILE A 654 12.53 20.67 -15.25
N SER A 655 12.12 19.39 -15.25
CA SER A 655 10.73 19.00 -14.95
C SER A 655 10.37 19.31 -13.50
N ARG A 656 11.26 18.98 -12.55
CA ARG A 656 11.07 19.26 -11.12
C ARG A 656 10.99 20.76 -10.84
N VAL A 657 11.83 21.59 -11.48
CA VAL A 657 11.74 23.06 -11.38
C VAL A 657 10.44 23.56 -11.98
N GLY A 658 10.01 23.04 -13.13
CA GLY A 658 8.75 23.40 -13.76
C GLY A 658 7.53 23.14 -12.86
N ASN A 659 7.55 22.03 -12.12
CA ASN A 659 6.52 21.70 -11.13
C ASN A 659 6.56 22.68 -9.95
N GLN A 660 7.74 23.01 -9.40
CA GLN A 660 7.88 23.98 -8.32
C GLN A 660 7.41 25.38 -8.71
N ILE A 661 7.75 25.84 -9.92
CA ILE A 661 7.22 27.09 -10.50
C ILE A 661 5.69 27.05 -10.54
N GLY A 662 5.10 25.92 -10.94
CA GLY A 662 3.64 25.74 -10.96
C GLY A 662 2.98 25.85 -9.58
N LEU A 663 3.61 25.31 -8.53
CA LEU A 663 3.13 25.42 -7.15
C LEU A 663 3.22 26.86 -6.63
N LEU A 664 4.35 27.54 -6.88
CA LEU A 664 4.55 28.94 -6.52
C LEU A 664 3.57 29.85 -7.27
N LEU A 665 3.35 29.63 -8.57
CA LEU A 665 2.35 30.33 -9.36
C LEU A 665 0.94 30.16 -8.78
N SER A 666 0.61 28.94 -8.38
CA SER A 666 -0.68 28.61 -7.76
C SER A 666 -0.90 29.35 -6.44
N ARG A 667 0.15 29.53 -5.63
CA ARG A 667 0.09 30.30 -4.38
C ARG A 667 0.08 31.81 -4.65
N PHE A 668 0.86 32.28 -5.62
CA PHE A 668 0.87 33.68 -6.06
C PHE A 668 -0.52 34.13 -6.51
N ARG A 669 -1.17 33.37 -7.40
CA ARG A 669 -2.53 33.67 -7.90
C ARG A 669 -3.56 33.80 -6.77
N ARG A 670 -3.38 33.08 -5.67
CA ARG A 670 -4.32 33.03 -4.55
C ARG A 670 -4.04 34.06 -3.46
N THR A 671 -2.77 34.37 -3.22
CA THR A 671 -2.34 35.28 -2.13
C THR A 671 -1.97 36.67 -2.62
N GLY A 672 -1.60 36.81 -3.90
CA GLY A 672 -0.98 38.00 -4.45
C GLY A 672 0.47 38.22 -3.98
N ASN A 673 1.10 37.24 -3.34
CA ASN A 673 2.46 37.37 -2.83
C ASN A 673 3.50 37.46 -3.96
N LEU A 674 4.03 38.66 -4.20
CA LEU A 674 5.03 38.92 -5.24
C LEU A 674 6.33 38.13 -5.05
N ASP A 675 6.68 37.76 -3.81
CA ASP A 675 7.90 36.99 -3.54
C ASP A 675 7.86 35.60 -4.18
N ASP A 676 6.68 34.98 -4.22
CA ASP A 676 6.48 33.69 -4.87
C ASP A 676 6.73 33.79 -6.37
N SER A 677 6.18 34.84 -7.01
CA SER A 677 6.39 35.09 -8.43
C SER A 677 7.85 35.43 -8.74
N ASN A 678 8.51 36.21 -7.89
CA ASN A 678 9.92 36.56 -8.08
C ASN A 678 10.81 35.33 -7.95
N THR A 679 10.55 34.47 -6.95
CA THR A 679 11.25 33.21 -6.75
C THR A 679 11.07 32.29 -7.96
N ALA A 680 9.83 32.10 -8.42
CA ALA A 680 9.54 31.26 -9.59
C ALA A 680 10.24 31.76 -10.87
N ILE A 681 10.28 33.07 -11.10
CA ILE A 681 10.94 33.68 -12.25
C ILE A 681 12.46 33.54 -12.15
N ASN A 682 13.05 33.72 -10.97
CA ASN A 682 14.49 33.57 -10.76
C ASN A 682 14.92 32.12 -11.00
N MET A 683 14.20 31.14 -10.46
CA MET A 683 14.44 29.71 -10.74
C MET A 683 14.36 29.39 -12.25
N GLY A 684 13.37 29.96 -12.94
CA GLY A 684 13.24 29.80 -14.38
C GLY A 684 14.43 30.37 -15.16
N LYS A 685 14.91 31.55 -14.77
CA LYS A 685 16.09 32.20 -15.37
C LYS A 685 17.37 31.41 -15.14
N GLU A 686 17.57 30.86 -13.94
CA GLU A 686 18.73 30.03 -13.62
C GLU A 686 18.78 28.78 -14.51
N VAL A 687 17.65 28.07 -14.66
CA VAL A 687 17.58 26.91 -15.56
C VAL A 687 17.88 27.32 -17.00
N MET A 688 17.28 28.41 -17.49
CA MET A 688 17.53 28.89 -18.86
C MET A 688 19.00 29.29 -19.08
N ALA A 689 19.70 29.78 -18.07
CA ALA A 689 21.12 30.15 -18.16
C ALA A 689 22.05 28.93 -18.28
N THR A 690 21.62 27.75 -17.83
CA THR A 690 22.41 26.50 -17.91
C THR A 690 22.30 25.79 -19.27
N ILE A 691 21.32 26.15 -20.10
CA ILE A 691 21.07 25.48 -21.39
C ILE A 691 21.92 26.15 -22.49
N PRO A 692 22.81 25.41 -23.19
CA PRO A 692 23.60 25.97 -24.27
C PRO A 692 22.72 26.55 -25.38
N ASN A 693 23.13 27.69 -25.95
CA ASN A 693 22.47 28.41 -27.05
C ASN A 693 21.08 29.01 -26.77
N ASN A 694 20.66 29.18 -25.51
CA ASN A 694 19.33 29.69 -25.16
C ASN A 694 18.18 28.88 -25.81
N ALA A 695 18.41 27.60 -26.13
CA ALA A 695 17.34 26.72 -26.57
C ALA A 695 16.31 26.57 -25.45
N LEU A 696 15.02 26.53 -25.78
CA LEU A 696 14.03 26.30 -24.73
C LEU A 696 14.15 24.86 -24.21
N PRO A 697 13.86 24.63 -22.93
CA PRO A 697 13.80 23.28 -22.42
C PRO A 697 12.70 22.50 -23.13
N ALA A 698 12.96 21.23 -23.46
CA ALA A 698 11.98 20.30 -24.04
C ALA A 698 10.81 19.95 -23.09
N SER A 699 10.59 20.72 -22.01
CA SER A 699 9.52 20.55 -21.04
C SER A 699 8.45 21.65 -21.22
N PRO A 700 7.32 21.35 -21.87
CA PRO A 700 6.24 22.31 -22.08
C PRO A 700 5.60 22.83 -20.79
N SER A 701 5.60 22.04 -19.71
CA SER A 701 5.07 22.45 -18.41
C SER A 701 5.92 23.55 -17.77
N PHE A 702 7.25 23.41 -17.79
CA PHE A 702 8.17 24.44 -17.32
C PHE A 702 7.95 25.77 -18.03
N VAL A 703 7.94 25.75 -19.36
CA VAL A 703 7.78 26.94 -20.21
C VAL A 703 6.42 27.60 -19.95
N ASN A 704 5.33 26.81 -19.95
CA ASN A 704 4.00 27.31 -19.71
C ASN A 704 3.86 27.98 -18.33
N ASN A 705 4.41 27.37 -17.29
CA ASN A 705 4.33 27.88 -15.92
C ASN A 705 5.16 29.15 -15.74
N LEU A 706 6.36 29.21 -16.33
CA LEU A 706 7.21 30.40 -16.29
C LEU A 706 6.57 31.58 -17.04
N ALA A 707 6.03 31.33 -18.25
CA ALA A 707 5.31 32.35 -19.01
C ALA A 707 4.08 32.86 -18.25
N GLY A 708 3.35 31.96 -17.58
CA GLY A 708 2.22 32.32 -16.71
C GLY A 708 2.64 33.20 -15.52
N CYS A 709 3.75 32.90 -14.84
CA CYS A 709 4.28 33.73 -13.77
C CYS A 709 4.60 35.16 -14.24
N LEU A 710 5.28 35.28 -15.39
CA LEU A 710 5.61 36.58 -15.98
C LEU A 710 4.36 37.37 -16.35
N GLY A 711 3.37 36.72 -16.98
CA GLY A 711 2.10 37.33 -17.36
C GLY A 711 1.28 37.81 -16.16
N ASP A 712 1.22 37.02 -15.08
CA ASP A 712 0.46 37.38 -13.88
C ASP A 712 1.19 38.46 -13.05
N ARG A 713 2.54 38.45 -13.03
CA ARG A 713 3.32 39.50 -12.39
C ARG A 713 3.11 40.85 -13.07
N PHE A 714 3.07 40.86 -14.41
CA PHE A 714 2.79 42.07 -15.19
C PHE A 714 1.49 42.76 -14.77
N LEU A 715 0.42 42.02 -14.45
CA LEU A 715 -0.83 42.62 -13.98
C LEU A 715 -0.66 43.41 -12.67
N MET A 716 0.30 43.04 -11.84
CA MET A 716 0.55 43.65 -10.54
C MET A 716 1.61 44.75 -10.59
N THR A 717 2.66 44.58 -11.41
CA THR A 717 3.82 45.48 -11.46
C THR A 717 3.77 46.46 -12.63
N ASP A 718 3.00 46.15 -13.67
CA ASP A 718 2.99 46.85 -14.96
C ASP A 718 4.35 46.86 -15.69
N ASP A 719 5.25 45.91 -15.39
CA ASP A 719 6.55 45.80 -16.06
C ASP A 719 6.42 45.19 -17.47
N MET A 720 6.51 46.04 -18.49
CA MET A 720 6.43 45.64 -19.89
C MET A 720 7.46 44.58 -20.31
N ASN A 721 8.60 44.44 -19.62
CA ASN A 721 9.57 43.40 -19.95
C ASN A 721 9.01 42.01 -19.66
N ASP A 722 8.19 41.87 -18.61
CA ASP A 722 7.61 40.59 -18.23
C ASP A 722 6.66 40.08 -19.29
N ILE A 723 5.76 40.93 -19.78
CA ILE A 723 4.79 40.52 -20.80
C ILE A 723 5.46 40.23 -22.14
N ILE A 724 6.50 40.99 -22.50
CA ILE A 724 7.30 40.74 -23.71
C ILE A 724 8.02 39.40 -23.61
N MET A 725 8.62 39.11 -22.46
CA MET A 725 9.32 37.85 -22.22
C MET A 725 8.36 36.66 -22.17
N ALA A 726 7.20 36.80 -21.54
CA ALA A 726 6.15 35.79 -21.49
C ALA A 726 5.64 35.41 -22.89
N ILE A 727 5.42 36.41 -23.77
CA ILE A 727 5.02 36.18 -25.17
C ILE A 727 6.14 35.47 -25.94
N LYS A 728 7.39 35.94 -25.81
CA LYS A 728 8.53 35.34 -26.50
C LYS A 728 8.70 33.86 -26.14
N ILE A 729 8.67 33.54 -24.85
CA ILE A 729 8.78 32.16 -24.35
C ILE A 729 7.64 31.29 -24.87
N GLY A 730 6.39 31.77 -24.81
CA GLY A 730 5.23 31.04 -25.29
C GLY A 730 5.25 30.79 -26.81
N GLN A 731 5.71 31.76 -27.60
CA GLN A 731 5.81 31.62 -29.07
C GLN A 731 6.89 30.60 -29.47
N GLN A 732 8.08 30.71 -28.89
CA GLN A 732 9.18 29.77 -29.16
C GLN A 732 8.79 28.33 -28.78
N SER A 733 8.12 28.13 -27.65
CA SER A 733 7.67 26.79 -27.25
C SER A 733 6.63 26.19 -28.21
N LEU A 734 5.77 27.02 -28.80
CA LEU A 734 4.79 26.58 -29.78
C LEU A 734 5.43 26.13 -31.11
N GLU A 735 6.62 26.65 -31.44
CA GLU A 735 7.41 26.25 -32.62
C GLU A 735 8.10 24.90 -32.42
N GLU A 736 8.49 24.57 -31.18
CA GLU A 736 9.16 23.32 -30.85
C GLU A 736 8.20 22.13 -30.69
N ILE A 737 6.96 22.37 -30.28
CA ILE A 737 5.95 21.31 -30.09
C ILE A 737 5.30 20.96 -31.43
N ALA A 738 5.36 19.68 -31.81
CA ALA A 738 4.71 19.14 -33.01
C ALA A 738 3.24 19.56 -33.11
N ALA A 739 2.79 19.99 -34.30
CA ALA A 739 1.45 20.55 -34.51
C ALA A 739 0.30 19.59 -34.13
N GLU A 740 0.56 18.29 -34.12
CA GLU A 740 -0.39 17.21 -33.81
C GLU A 740 -0.54 16.98 -32.28
N ASP A 741 0.40 17.47 -31.46
CA ASP A 741 0.37 17.30 -30.00
C ASP A 741 -0.49 18.37 -29.32
N HIS A 742 -1.79 18.34 -29.66
CA HIS A 742 -2.77 19.34 -29.22
C HIS A 742 -2.91 19.45 -27.69
N LEU A 743 -2.64 18.36 -26.96
CA LEU A 743 -2.72 18.32 -25.49
C LEU A 743 -1.70 19.27 -24.85
N LYS A 744 -0.49 19.34 -25.40
CA LYS A 744 0.58 20.22 -24.90
C LYS A 744 0.49 21.64 -25.45
N ARG A 745 -0.06 21.81 -26.67
CA ARG A 745 -0.18 23.12 -27.33
C ARG A 745 -1.30 24.00 -26.79
N SER A 746 -2.46 23.42 -26.46
CA SER A 746 -3.65 24.16 -26.03
C SER A 746 -3.40 25.10 -24.83
N PRO A 747 -2.73 24.67 -23.73
CA PRO A 747 -2.43 25.57 -22.60
C PRO A 747 -1.55 26.77 -22.98
N ILE A 748 -0.55 26.55 -23.84
CA ILE A 748 0.37 27.60 -24.29
C ILE A 748 -0.36 28.61 -25.17
N LEU A 749 -1.18 28.14 -26.11
CA LEU A 749 -2.02 29.00 -26.98
C LEU A 749 -2.98 29.87 -26.16
N MET A 750 -3.58 29.30 -25.10
CA MET A 750 -4.47 30.03 -24.21
C MET A 750 -3.73 31.14 -23.45
N ASN A 751 -2.55 30.84 -22.89
CA ASN A 751 -1.73 31.83 -22.19
C ASN A 751 -1.23 32.93 -23.15
N LEU A 752 -0.84 32.59 -24.37
CA LEU A 752 -0.50 33.58 -25.41
C LEU A 752 -1.68 34.51 -25.70
N GLY A 753 -2.88 33.97 -25.90
CA GLY A 753 -4.09 34.78 -26.12
C GLY A 753 -4.31 35.81 -25.01
N ARG A 754 -4.12 35.40 -23.75
CA ARG A 754 -4.17 36.30 -22.59
C ARG A 754 -3.04 37.33 -22.59
N HIS A 755 -1.80 36.91 -22.82
CA HIS A 755 -0.66 37.82 -22.76
C HIS A 755 -0.76 38.93 -23.81
N PHE A 756 -1.27 38.60 -25.00
CA PHE A 756 -1.58 39.59 -26.03
C PHE A 756 -2.72 40.52 -25.63
N SER A 757 -3.75 40.05 -24.92
CA SER A 757 -4.77 40.93 -24.33
C SER A 757 -4.18 41.88 -23.29
N TYR A 758 -3.32 41.40 -22.40
CA TYR A 758 -2.67 42.22 -21.38
C TYR A 758 -1.79 43.30 -21.99
N LYS A 759 -1.04 42.92 -23.02
CA LYS A 759 -0.27 43.87 -23.81
C LYS A 759 -1.17 44.89 -24.51
N PHE A 760 -2.28 44.45 -25.12
CA PHE A 760 -3.27 45.34 -25.73
C PHE A 760 -3.84 46.35 -24.72
N ASP A 761 -4.19 45.92 -23.51
CA ASP A 761 -4.78 46.80 -22.49
C ASP A 761 -3.84 47.97 -22.12
N ARG A 762 -2.52 47.82 -22.32
CA ARG A 762 -1.52 48.89 -22.13
C ARG A 762 -1.15 49.64 -23.40
N THR A 763 -0.97 48.94 -24.51
CA THR A 763 -0.49 49.55 -25.77
C THR A 763 -1.62 50.16 -26.59
N ASN A 764 -2.87 49.72 -26.35
CA ASN A 764 -4.05 49.97 -27.16
C ASN A 764 -3.86 49.61 -28.64
N ASN A 765 -2.94 48.69 -28.95
CA ASN A 765 -2.61 48.28 -30.31
C ASN A 765 -3.56 47.16 -30.79
N VAL A 766 -4.44 47.49 -31.74
CA VAL A 766 -5.45 46.56 -32.28
C VAL A 766 -4.83 45.26 -32.83
N ASN A 767 -3.58 45.27 -33.29
CA ASN A 767 -2.91 44.05 -33.74
C ASN A 767 -2.67 43.06 -32.60
N ASP A 768 -2.33 43.55 -31.40
CA ASP A 768 -2.19 42.70 -30.21
C ASP A 768 -3.55 42.07 -29.85
N LEU A 769 -4.66 42.82 -29.95
CA LEU A 769 -6.02 42.28 -29.75
C LEU A 769 -6.41 41.23 -30.81
N ASN A 770 -6.04 41.44 -32.07
CA ASN A 770 -6.30 40.47 -33.14
C ASN A 770 -5.51 39.17 -32.91
N LEU A 771 -4.26 39.26 -32.45
CA LEU A 771 -3.47 38.10 -32.05
C LEU A 771 -4.08 37.39 -30.84
N ALA A 772 -4.60 38.14 -29.85
CA ALA A 772 -5.31 37.56 -28.72
C ALA A 772 -6.52 36.70 -29.15
N ILE A 773 -7.31 37.20 -30.11
CA ILE A 773 -8.44 36.49 -30.73
C ILE A 773 -7.94 35.24 -31.47
N GLU A 774 -6.92 35.38 -32.33
CA GLU A 774 -6.39 34.28 -33.13
C GLU A 774 -5.87 33.12 -32.26
N PHE A 775 -5.01 33.41 -31.29
CA PHE A 775 -4.44 32.39 -30.41
C PHE A 775 -5.52 31.69 -29.57
N THR A 776 -6.53 32.43 -29.09
CA THR A 776 -7.64 31.84 -28.32
C THR A 776 -8.54 30.97 -29.18
N GLN A 777 -8.79 31.35 -30.45
CA GLN A 777 -9.53 30.53 -31.41
C GLN A 777 -8.77 29.25 -31.76
N ARG A 778 -7.46 29.34 -31.97
CA ARG A 778 -6.60 28.17 -32.20
C ARG A 778 -6.59 27.24 -31.00
N ALA A 779 -6.48 27.77 -29.79
CA ALA A 779 -6.61 26.99 -28.56
C ALA A 779 -7.95 26.25 -28.55
N LEU A 780 -9.05 26.91 -28.89
CA LEU A 780 -10.38 26.31 -28.93
C LEU A 780 -10.52 25.21 -29.98
N SER A 781 -9.94 25.38 -31.18
CA SER A 781 -9.99 24.38 -32.26
C SER A 781 -9.10 23.17 -31.99
N GLU A 782 -7.95 23.37 -31.33
CA GLU A 782 -7.04 22.28 -30.95
C GLU A 782 -7.54 21.54 -29.69
N THR A 783 -8.53 22.08 -28.99
CA THR A 783 -9.08 21.48 -27.77
C THR A 783 -10.22 20.50 -28.10
N ALA A 784 -10.03 19.21 -27.73
CA ALA A 784 -11.04 18.15 -27.89
C ALA A 784 -12.44 18.55 -27.38
N SER A 785 -13.50 17.97 -27.97
CA SER A 785 -14.91 18.25 -27.68
C SER A 785 -15.24 18.30 -26.18
N ASP A 786 -14.59 17.46 -25.38
CA ASP A 786 -14.91 17.19 -23.97
C ASP A 786 -14.17 18.09 -22.96
N TYR A 787 -13.41 19.09 -23.40
CA TYR A 787 -12.66 19.95 -22.47
C TYR A 787 -13.57 21.00 -21.79
N ARG A 788 -13.83 20.80 -20.50
CA ARG A 788 -14.66 21.66 -19.63
C ARG A 788 -14.21 23.14 -19.54
N ASN A 789 -12.97 23.48 -19.89
CA ASN A 789 -12.51 24.89 -19.90
C ASN A 789 -12.93 25.67 -21.17
N LYS A 790 -13.69 25.05 -22.09
CA LYS A 790 -14.24 25.73 -23.26
C LYS A 790 -15.10 26.93 -22.89
N ALA A 791 -15.90 26.87 -21.84
CA ALA A 791 -16.69 28.04 -21.42
C ALA A 791 -15.81 29.21 -20.95
N GLY A 792 -14.69 28.94 -20.25
CA GLY A 792 -13.72 29.97 -19.89
C GLY A 792 -13.05 30.58 -21.13
N MET A 793 -12.66 29.74 -22.10
CA MET A 793 -12.13 30.18 -23.40
C MET A 793 -13.16 30.98 -24.20
N HIS A 794 -14.42 30.54 -24.24
CA HIS A 794 -15.54 31.26 -24.87
C HIS A 794 -15.76 32.62 -24.22
N CYS A 795 -15.71 32.73 -22.89
CA CYS A 795 -15.85 34.00 -22.19
C CYS A 795 -14.69 34.96 -22.52
N ASN A 796 -13.44 34.46 -22.53
CA ASN A 796 -12.27 35.26 -22.90
C ASN A 796 -12.35 35.71 -24.36
N LEU A 797 -12.69 34.82 -25.28
CA LEU A 797 -12.84 35.12 -26.69
C LEU A 797 -14.00 36.11 -26.94
N ALA A 798 -15.14 35.91 -26.29
CA ALA A 798 -16.26 36.84 -26.35
C ALA A 798 -15.88 38.22 -25.82
N ARG A 799 -15.12 38.30 -24.71
CA ARG A 799 -14.58 39.56 -24.20
C ARG A 799 -13.70 40.25 -25.25
N PHE A 800 -12.79 39.53 -25.92
CA PHE A 800 -11.96 40.11 -26.97
C PHE A 800 -12.77 40.61 -28.16
N PHE A 801 -13.79 39.87 -28.58
CA PHE A 801 -14.72 40.32 -29.62
C PHE A 801 -15.51 41.55 -29.20
N LEU A 802 -16.00 41.63 -27.96
CA LEU A 802 -16.70 42.81 -27.44
C LEU A 802 -15.77 44.03 -27.37
N THR A 803 -14.54 43.86 -26.91
CA THR A 803 -13.53 44.93 -26.91
C THR A 803 -13.28 45.43 -28.34
N ARG A 804 -13.12 44.52 -29.31
CA ARG A 804 -12.92 44.90 -30.71
C ARG A 804 -14.16 45.55 -31.31
N PHE A 805 -15.35 45.06 -30.96
CA PHE A 805 -16.62 45.69 -31.33
C PHE A 805 -16.70 47.10 -30.77
N ASP A 806 -16.33 47.33 -29.52
CA ASP A 806 -16.40 48.66 -28.91
C ASP A 806 -15.50 49.67 -29.61
N MET A 807 -14.36 49.23 -30.14
CA MET A 807 -13.43 50.06 -30.92
C MET A 807 -13.87 50.26 -32.37
N THR A 808 -14.31 49.18 -33.05
CA THR A 808 -14.52 49.18 -34.52
C THR A 808 -15.99 49.34 -34.94
N LYS A 809 -16.92 49.06 -34.01
CA LYS A 809 -18.37 49.01 -34.22
C LYS A 809 -18.83 48.01 -35.31
N VAL A 810 -18.05 46.95 -35.57
CA VAL A 810 -18.39 45.89 -36.54
C VAL A 810 -19.42 44.91 -35.96
N PRO A 811 -20.67 44.85 -36.46
CA PRO A 811 -21.74 44.06 -35.84
C PRO A 811 -21.44 42.56 -35.69
N SER A 812 -20.72 41.97 -36.66
CA SER A 812 -20.35 40.55 -36.65
C SER A 812 -19.56 40.13 -35.41
N ASP A 813 -18.77 41.04 -34.82
CA ASP A 813 -18.04 40.73 -33.59
C ASP A 813 -18.97 40.60 -32.38
N SER A 814 -20.00 41.44 -32.31
CA SER A 814 -21.00 41.37 -31.24
C SER A 814 -21.84 40.10 -31.34
N GLU A 815 -22.28 39.74 -32.56
CA GLU A 815 -23.01 38.50 -32.82
C GLU A 815 -22.21 37.25 -32.40
N LYS A 816 -20.92 37.20 -32.76
CA LYS A 816 -20.01 36.12 -32.36
C LYS A 816 -19.82 36.08 -30.84
N ALA A 817 -19.65 37.23 -30.20
CA ALA A 817 -19.52 37.30 -28.75
C ALA A 817 -20.77 36.79 -28.04
N ILE A 818 -21.97 37.19 -28.48
CA ILE A 818 -23.24 36.73 -27.91
C ILE A 818 -23.38 35.21 -28.06
N SER A 819 -23.06 34.65 -29.23
CA SER A 819 -23.12 33.19 -29.47
C SER A 819 -22.21 32.45 -28.48
N LEU A 820 -20.96 32.87 -28.34
CA LEU A 820 -19.99 32.25 -27.43
C LEU A 820 -20.42 32.35 -25.96
N LEU A 821 -20.99 33.49 -25.55
CA LEU A 821 -21.49 33.68 -24.19
C LEU A 821 -22.69 32.79 -23.88
N LYS A 822 -23.59 32.56 -24.83
CA LYS A 822 -24.70 31.62 -24.68
C LYS A 822 -24.20 30.19 -24.50
N GLU A 823 -23.31 29.73 -25.37
CA GLU A 823 -22.70 28.40 -25.26
C GLU A 823 -21.98 28.21 -23.92
N ALA A 824 -21.28 29.24 -23.44
CA ALA A 824 -20.61 29.21 -22.14
C ALA A 824 -21.60 29.12 -20.96
N ALA A 825 -22.70 29.86 -21.01
CA ALA A 825 -23.72 29.89 -19.97
C ALA A 825 -24.57 28.59 -19.92
N GLU A 826 -24.88 28.02 -21.08
CA GLU A 826 -25.70 26.82 -21.21
C GLU A 826 -24.92 25.52 -20.97
N SER A 827 -23.58 25.57 -21.00
CA SER A 827 -22.72 24.40 -20.77
C SER A 827 -22.96 23.77 -19.38
N PRO A 828 -23.58 22.57 -19.28
CA PRO A 828 -23.94 21.97 -17.99
C PRO A 828 -22.72 21.58 -17.14
N HIS A 829 -21.63 21.27 -17.83
CA HIS A 829 -20.37 20.85 -17.23
C HIS A 829 -19.52 22.05 -16.79
N SER A 830 -19.82 23.28 -17.23
CA SER A 830 -18.98 24.42 -16.89
C SER A 830 -19.18 24.91 -15.44
N PRO A 831 -18.13 25.48 -14.80
CA PRO A 831 -18.25 26.08 -13.48
C PRO A 831 -19.40 27.10 -13.39
N THR A 832 -20.21 27.00 -12.34
CA THR A 832 -21.44 27.81 -12.16
C THR A 832 -21.14 29.32 -12.17
N ASN A 833 -20.00 29.74 -11.61
CA ASN A 833 -19.56 31.14 -11.65
C ASN A 833 -19.32 31.62 -13.09
N ILE A 834 -18.61 30.84 -13.92
CA ILE A 834 -18.34 31.17 -15.31
C ILE A 834 -19.66 31.27 -16.09
N ARG A 835 -20.60 30.35 -15.83
CA ARG A 835 -21.92 30.37 -16.46
C ARG A 835 -22.74 31.61 -16.10
N ILE A 836 -22.67 32.08 -14.86
CA ILE A 836 -23.35 33.30 -14.42
C ILE A 836 -22.71 34.54 -15.04
N VAL A 837 -21.39 34.63 -15.05
CA VAL A 837 -20.66 35.74 -15.69
C VAL A 837 -20.96 35.79 -17.18
N ALA A 838 -20.97 34.64 -17.85
CA ALA A 838 -21.35 34.51 -19.25
C ALA A 838 -22.79 34.98 -19.49
N ALA A 839 -23.74 34.48 -18.69
CA ALA A 839 -25.15 34.85 -18.78
C ALA A 839 -25.35 36.35 -18.57
N ARG A 840 -24.74 36.95 -17.54
CA ARG A 840 -24.84 38.40 -17.28
C ARG A 840 -24.26 39.22 -18.43
N THR A 841 -23.09 38.84 -18.93
CA THR A 841 -22.43 39.57 -20.02
C THR A 841 -23.28 39.51 -21.29
N ALA A 842 -23.88 38.33 -21.59
CA ALA A 842 -24.83 38.19 -22.68
C ALA A 842 -26.07 39.07 -22.49
N VAL A 843 -26.66 39.09 -21.29
CA VAL A 843 -27.85 39.91 -20.98
C VAL A 843 -27.60 41.39 -21.24
N ILE A 844 -26.49 41.93 -20.74
CA ILE A 844 -26.13 43.34 -20.91
C ILE A 844 -26.02 43.67 -22.41
N ARG A 845 -25.35 42.82 -23.18
CA ARG A 845 -25.17 43.00 -24.63
C ARG A 845 -26.49 42.88 -25.39
N LEU A 846 -27.29 41.86 -25.13
CA LEU A 846 -28.59 41.61 -25.76
C LEU A 846 -29.57 42.78 -25.53
N ILE A 847 -29.61 43.35 -24.32
CA ILE A 847 -30.44 44.54 -24.03
C ILE A 847 -30.01 45.73 -24.88
N SER A 848 -28.70 45.98 -24.98
CA SER A 848 -28.19 47.08 -25.80
C SER A 848 -28.36 46.89 -27.31
N GLU A 849 -28.72 45.70 -27.78
CA GLU A 849 -29.10 45.40 -29.18
C GLU A 849 -30.61 45.32 -29.39
N GLY A 850 -31.41 45.47 -28.33
CA GLY A 850 -32.88 45.38 -28.40
C GLY A 850 -33.43 43.94 -28.44
N MET A 851 -32.59 42.92 -28.22
CA MET A 851 -32.98 41.50 -28.22
C MET A 851 -33.54 41.07 -26.86
N LEU A 852 -34.64 41.69 -26.43
CA LEU A 852 -35.17 41.58 -25.06
C LEU A 852 -35.64 40.16 -24.68
N SER A 853 -36.17 39.39 -25.63
CA SER A 853 -36.66 38.02 -25.37
C SER A 853 -35.51 37.09 -24.98
N GLU A 854 -34.42 37.12 -25.75
CA GLU A 854 -33.22 36.34 -25.47
C GLU A 854 -32.53 36.82 -24.19
N ALA A 855 -32.50 38.14 -23.95
CA ALA A 855 -32.01 38.69 -22.69
C ALA A 855 -32.80 38.14 -21.49
N SER A 856 -34.13 38.00 -21.60
CA SER A 856 -34.96 37.44 -20.51
C SER A 856 -34.60 35.98 -20.22
N GLN A 857 -34.41 35.16 -21.27
CA GLN A 857 -34.02 33.76 -21.11
C GLN A 857 -32.66 33.62 -20.43
N MET A 858 -31.66 34.40 -20.85
CA MET A 858 -30.33 34.39 -20.26
C MET A 858 -30.34 34.93 -18.82
N ALA A 859 -31.14 35.95 -18.52
CA ALA A 859 -31.27 36.50 -17.18
C ALA A 859 -31.93 35.49 -16.21
N GLU A 860 -32.95 34.76 -16.68
CA GLU A 860 -33.56 33.67 -15.91
C GLU A 860 -32.59 32.52 -15.65
N LEU A 861 -31.82 32.11 -16.67
CA LEU A 861 -30.77 31.11 -16.51
C LEU A 861 -29.76 31.54 -15.44
N GLY A 862 -29.20 32.75 -15.56
CA GLY A 862 -28.22 33.26 -14.61
C GLY A 862 -28.76 33.35 -13.18
N ILE A 863 -30.01 33.75 -12.98
CA ILE A 863 -30.61 33.82 -11.64
C ILE A 863 -30.88 32.44 -11.04
N LYS A 864 -31.29 31.46 -11.85
CA LYS A 864 -31.47 30.08 -11.36
C LYS A 864 -30.16 29.46 -10.89
N LEU A 865 -29.02 29.91 -11.45
CA LEU A 865 -27.69 29.47 -11.06
C LEU A 865 -27.18 30.18 -9.80
N LEU A 866 -27.66 31.38 -9.46
CA LEU A 866 -27.16 32.17 -8.31
C LEU A 866 -27.23 31.41 -6.97
N PRO A 867 -28.33 30.72 -6.59
CA PRO A 867 -28.39 29.96 -5.33
C PRO A 867 -27.42 28.78 -5.27
N LEU A 868 -26.94 28.31 -6.42
CA LEU A 868 -25.99 27.20 -6.56
C LEU A 868 -24.54 27.66 -6.38
N VAL A 869 -24.26 28.96 -6.49
CA VAL A 869 -22.97 29.55 -6.10
C VAL A 869 -23.00 29.77 -4.61
N ALA A 870 -22.07 29.18 -3.87
CA ALA A 870 -22.22 29.07 -2.43
C ALA A 870 -20.93 29.46 -1.69
N PRO A 871 -20.55 30.75 -1.65
CA PRO A 871 -19.25 31.18 -1.16
C PRO A 871 -19.16 31.12 0.36
N ARG A 872 -18.38 30.19 0.89
CA ARG A 872 -17.95 30.20 2.29
C ARG A 872 -16.43 30.24 2.45
N GLN A 873 -15.68 29.88 1.42
CA GLN A 873 -14.20 29.80 1.47
C GLN A 873 -13.48 30.82 0.58
N LEU A 874 -14.23 31.65 -0.15
CA LEU A 874 -13.65 32.80 -0.83
C LEU A 874 -13.15 33.80 0.22
N ASN A 875 -11.94 34.33 0.04
CA ASN A 875 -11.46 35.48 0.81
C ASN A 875 -12.48 36.62 0.69
N GLN A 876 -12.59 37.47 1.71
CA GLN A 876 -13.58 38.55 1.74
C GLN A 876 -13.55 39.45 0.48
N ARG A 877 -12.37 39.60 -0.15
CA ARG A 877 -12.18 40.30 -1.43
C ARG A 877 -12.79 39.56 -2.63
N ASP A 878 -12.64 38.25 -2.72
CA ASP A 878 -13.19 37.43 -3.82
C ASP A 878 -14.71 37.29 -3.71
N GLN A 879 -15.23 37.21 -2.46
CA GLN A 879 -16.67 37.29 -2.21
C GLN A 879 -17.24 38.61 -2.71
N GLN A 880 -16.55 39.73 -2.43
CA GLN A 880 -16.95 41.04 -2.93
C GLN A 880 -16.87 41.14 -4.45
N HIS A 881 -15.84 40.56 -5.08
CA HIS A 881 -15.68 40.52 -6.54
C HIS A 881 -16.80 39.73 -7.21
N MET A 882 -17.09 38.51 -6.73
CA MET A 882 -18.18 37.67 -7.25
C MET A 882 -19.56 38.33 -7.09
N ILE A 883 -19.80 39.01 -5.97
CA ILE A 883 -21.02 39.80 -5.77
C ILE A 883 -21.06 40.98 -6.76
N ALA A 884 -19.94 41.67 -6.98
CA ALA A 884 -19.85 42.75 -7.95
C ALA A 884 -20.13 42.24 -9.39
N GLU A 885 -19.68 41.02 -9.72
CA GLU A 885 -19.90 40.34 -11.00
C GLU A 885 -21.30 39.75 -11.20
N SER A 886 -22.10 39.60 -10.15
CA SER A 886 -23.52 39.22 -10.25
C SER A 886 -24.48 40.39 -9.97
N ALA A 887 -23.97 41.51 -9.47
CA ALA A 887 -24.75 42.71 -9.13
C ALA A 887 -25.57 43.21 -10.31
N GLY A 888 -26.86 43.47 -10.04
CA GLY A 888 -27.80 43.99 -11.04
C GLY A 888 -28.51 42.91 -11.87
N LEU A 889 -28.02 41.66 -11.92
CA LEU A 889 -28.66 40.59 -12.70
C LEU A 889 -30.10 40.32 -12.25
N ALA A 890 -30.34 40.29 -10.93
CA ALA A 890 -31.67 40.14 -10.33
C ALA A 890 -32.63 41.28 -10.72
N SER A 891 -32.13 42.52 -10.72
CA SER A 891 -32.91 43.70 -11.12
C SER A 891 -33.26 43.67 -12.59
N ILE A 892 -32.30 43.28 -13.45
CA ILE A 892 -32.52 43.18 -14.89
C ILE A 892 -33.58 42.12 -15.20
N ALA A 893 -33.49 40.93 -14.59
CA ALA A 893 -34.48 39.89 -14.83
C ALA A 893 -35.87 40.25 -14.31
N ALA A 894 -35.96 40.91 -13.15
CA ALA A 894 -37.25 41.39 -12.63
C ALA A 894 -37.88 42.41 -13.59
N SER A 895 -37.07 43.31 -14.16
CA SER A 895 -37.54 44.29 -15.14
C SER A 895 -38.01 43.64 -16.43
N LEU A 896 -37.24 42.68 -16.96
CA LEU A 896 -37.61 41.93 -18.16
C LEU A 896 -38.88 41.09 -17.93
N ALA A 897 -39.01 40.47 -16.75
CA ALA A 897 -40.22 39.73 -16.37
C ALA A 897 -41.46 40.62 -16.41
N LEU A 898 -41.40 41.81 -15.80
CA LEU A 898 -42.51 42.78 -15.82
C LEU A 898 -42.81 43.31 -17.21
N GLU A 899 -41.80 43.47 -18.07
CA GLU A 899 -41.96 43.89 -19.47
C GLU A 899 -42.71 42.85 -20.29
N PHE A 900 -42.41 41.56 -20.08
CA PHE A 900 -43.11 40.43 -20.72
C PHE A 900 -44.43 40.06 -20.02
N GLY A 901 -44.95 40.91 -19.14
CA GLY A 901 -46.28 40.75 -18.52
C GLY A 901 -46.36 39.67 -17.43
N LYS A 902 -45.22 39.25 -16.85
CA LYS A 902 -45.21 38.40 -15.66
C LYS A 902 -45.77 39.16 -14.45
N ASP A 903 -46.31 38.42 -13.49
CA ASP A 903 -46.92 39.02 -12.31
C ASP A 903 -45.86 39.67 -11.37
N ALA A 904 -46.32 40.57 -10.50
CA ALA A 904 -45.44 41.27 -9.58
C ALA A 904 -44.78 40.33 -8.55
N TYR A 905 -45.41 39.20 -8.23
CA TYR A 905 -44.85 38.21 -7.32
C TYR A 905 -43.62 37.51 -7.92
N GLN A 906 -43.67 37.11 -9.19
CA GLN A 906 -42.55 36.53 -9.93
C GLN A 906 -41.36 37.49 -10.01
N ALA A 907 -41.61 38.79 -10.21
CA ALA A 907 -40.56 39.80 -10.15
C ALA A 907 -39.93 39.89 -8.74
N VAL A 908 -40.75 39.85 -7.68
CA VAL A 908 -40.25 39.79 -6.29
C VAL A 908 -39.47 38.49 -6.03
N GLN A 909 -39.90 37.35 -6.57
CA GLN A 909 -39.17 36.08 -6.45
C GLN A 909 -37.76 36.16 -7.03
N LEU A 910 -37.61 36.76 -8.22
CA LEU A 910 -36.30 36.96 -8.86
C LEU A 910 -35.39 37.89 -8.05
N LEU A 911 -35.95 38.96 -7.46
CA LEU A 911 -35.22 39.86 -6.58
C LEU A 911 -34.80 39.19 -5.27
N GLU A 912 -35.69 38.42 -4.64
CA GLU A 912 -35.41 37.68 -3.41
C GLU A 912 -34.40 36.56 -3.63
N LEU A 913 -34.39 35.91 -4.79
CA LEU A 913 -33.33 34.97 -5.17
C LEU A 913 -31.94 35.64 -5.19
N GLY A 914 -31.83 36.81 -5.82
CA GLY A 914 -30.58 37.58 -5.83
C GLY A 914 -30.18 38.12 -4.46
N ARG A 915 -31.13 38.68 -3.70
CA ARG A 915 -30.91 39.21 -2.34
C ARG A 915 -30.58 38.12 -1.34
N GLY A 916 -31.18 36.95 -1.47
CA GLY A 916 -30.96 35.79 -0.60
C GLY A 916 -29.50 35.35 -0.63
N VAL A 917 -28.87 35.34 -1.81
CA VAL A 917 -27.44 35.04 -1.96
C VAL A 917 -26.57 36.08 -1.27
N ILE A 918 -26.78 37.38 -1.55
CA ILE A 918 -26.01 38.48 -0.95
C ILE A 918 -26.17 38.53 0.58
N THR A 919 -27.39 38.31 1.08
CA THR A 919 -27.70 38.33 2.51
C THR A 919 -27.10 37.13 3.22
N SER A 920 -27.12 35.94 2.58
CA SER A 920 -26.47 34.74 3.11
C SER A 920 -24.95 34.89 3.23
N LEU A 921 -24.33 35.68 2.33
CA LEU A 921 -22.90 35.98 2.33
C LEU A 921 -22.50 36.97 3.42
N ARG A 922 -23.30 38.03 3.65
CA ARG A 922 -22.98 39.08 4.63
C ARG A 922 -23.22 38.66 6.08
N LEU A 923 -24.18 37.77 6.32
CA LEU A 923 -24.60 37.41 7.67
C LEU A 923 -24.13 36.02 8.10
N GLY A 924 -23.60 35.17 7.21
CA GLY A 924 -23.20 33.79 7.54
C GLY A 924 -24.34 32.88 7.99
N PHE A 925 -25.55 33.43 8.17
CA PHE A 925 -26.76 32.76 8.58
C PHE A 925 -27.57 32.35 7.36
N ARG A 926 -27.45 31.08 6.97
CA ARG A 926 -28.65 30.38 6.52
C ARG A 926 -29.31 29.83 7.78
N THR A 927 -30.43 30.43 8.18
CA THR A 927 -31.33 29.87 9.20
C THR A 927 -31.65 28.41 8.86
N GLY A 928 -31.88 28.11 7.56
CA GLY A 928 -32.09 26.75 7.08
C GLY A 928 -30.87 25.82 7.13
N LEU A 929 -29.62 26.30 7.09
CA LEU A 929 -28.44 25.41 7.14
C LEU A 929 -28.07 25.03 8.58
N SER A 930 -28.27 25.95 9.53
CA SER A 930 -28.09 25.65 10.96
C SER A 930 -29.16 24.66 11.44
N GLU A 931 -30.40 24.84 10.97
CA GLU A 931 -31.48 23.91 11.23
C GLU A 931 -31.26 22.56 10.52
N LEU A 932 -30.72 22.54 9.30
CA LEU A 932 -30.32 21.33 8.59
C LEU A 932 -29.19 20.59 9.33
N ARG A 933 -28.17 21.31 9.82
CA ARG A 933 -27.07 20.73 10.62
C ARG A 933 -27.58 20.11 11.92
N SER A 934 -28.57 20.72 12.56
CA SER A 934 -29.17 20.21 13.79
C SER A 934 -30.09 19.01 13.58
N LYS A 935 -30.89 18.98 12.51
CA LYS A 935 -31.90 17.93 12.27
C LYS A 935 -31.41 16.79 11.37
N HIS A 936 -30.47 17.07 10.46
CA HIS A 936 -29.95 16.14 9.44
C HIS A 936 -28.43 16.37 9.21
N PRO A 937 -27.56 16.02 10.18
CA PRO A 937 -26.13 16.35 10.14
C PRO A 937 -25.39 15.76 8.93
N GLU A 938 -25.66 14.50 8.55
CA GLU A 938 -25.01 13.85 7.40
C GLU A 938 -25.33 14.53 6.06
N VAL A 939 -26.57 15.01 5.89
CA VAL A 939 -26.99 15.72 4.68
C VAL A 939 -26.38 17.12 4.65
N ALA A 940 -26.30 17.78 5.82
CA ALA A 940 -25.62 19.06 5.95
C ALA A 940 -24.13 18.94 5.62
N GLU A 941 -23.42 17.94 6.17
CA GLU A 941 -21.99 17.73 5.92
C GLU A 941 -21.70 17.45 4.45
N ASN A 942 -22.51 16.60 3.80
CA ASN A 942 -22.39 16.35 2.36
C ASN A 942 -22.66 17.62 1.52
N PHE A 943 -23.66 18.42 1.90
CA PHE A 943 -23.94 19.69 1.23
C PHE A 943 -22.77 20.68 1.38
N GLU A 944 -22.19 20.77 2.58
CA GLU A 944 -21.04 21.63 2.86
C GLU A 944 -19.79 21.17 2.12
N ARG A 945 -19.52 19.86 2.09
CA ARG A 945 -18.39 19.27 1.34
C ARG A 945 -18.48 19.54 -0.16
N LEU A 946 -19.64 19.30 -0.77
CA LEU A 946 -19.86 19.54 -2.20
C LEU A 946 -19.73 21.03 -2.53
N ARG A 947 -20.26 21.90 -1.66
CA ARG A 947 -20.08 23.35 -1.77
C ARG A 947 -18.61 23.75 -1.76
N ASP A 948 -17.84 23.23 -0.81
CA ASP A 948 -16.43 23.60 -0.65
C ASP A 948 -15.59 23.21 -1.88
N ILE A 949 -15.94 22.09 -2.53
CA ILE A 949 -15.32 21.68 -3.80
C ILE A 949 -15.60 22.70 -4.91
N LEU A 950 -16.85 23.16 -5.02
CA LEU A 950 -17.29 24.11 -6.04
C LEU A 950 -16.76 25.53 -5.78
N ASP A 951 -16.59 25.92 -4.51
CA ASP A 951 -16.07 27.23 -4.12
C ASP A 951 -14.59 27.44 -4.45
N SER A 952 -13.78 26.38 -4.37
CA SER A 952 -12.35 26.45 -4.70
C SER A 952 -12.07 26.90 -6.15
N GLN A 953 -13.07 26.82 -7.04
CA GLN A 953 -13.01 27.29 -8.42
C GLN A 953 -13.31 28.78 -8.59
N ALA A 954 -14.09 29.43 -7.72
CA ALA A 954 -14.49 30.83 -7.95
C ALA A 954 -13.30 31.81 -7.89
N THR A 955 -12.16 31.39 -7.32
CA THR A 955 -10.90 32.16 -7.34
C THR A 955 -9.99 31.83 -8.52
N ARG A 956 -10.25 30.76 -9.27
CA ARG A 956 -9.39 30.33 -10.36
C ARG A 956 -9.96 30.77 -11.70
N MET A 957 -9.44 31.88 -12.23
CA MET A 957 -9.45 32.04 -13.68
C MET A 957 -8.61 30.88 -14.28
N ALA A 958 -9.31 30.00 -15.00
CA ALA A 958 -8.93 29.13 -16.12
C ALA A 958 -7.53 28.45 -16.27
N ASP A 959 -6.56 28.50 -15.35
CA ASP A 959 -5.14 28.43 -15.80
C ASP A 959 -4.19 27.42 -15.15
N VAL A 960 -4.70 26.38 -14.49
CA VAL A 960 -3.85 25.23 -14.12
C VAL A 960 -4.29 24.03 -14.96
N PRO A 961 -3.38 23.24 -15.55
CA PRO A 961 -3.72 21.94 -16.10
C PRO A 961 -4.31 21.06 -15.00
N VAL A 962 -5.63 21.07 -14.87
CA VAL A 962 -6.35 20.29 -13.85
C VAL A 962 -6.20 18.81 -14.22
N SER A 963 -5.71 17.98 -13.29
CA SER A 963 -5.68 16.50 -13.45
C SER A 963 -7.06 15.97 -13.83
N LEU A 964 -7.12 14.91 -14.65
CA LEU A 964 -8.37 14.22 -14.99
C LEU A 964 -9.19 13.83 -13.75
N ALA A 965 -8.54 13.44 -12.64
CA ALA A 965 -9.16 13.26 -11.32
C ALA A 965 -10.05 14.43 -10.96
N ALA A 966 -9.40 15.60 -10.88
CA ALA A 966 -10.01 16.79 -10.35
C ALA A 966 -11.14 17.26 -11.27
N ARG A 967 -11.05 16.96 -12.58
CA ARG A 967 -12.17 17.10 -13.52
C ARG A 967 -13.33 16.20 -13.09
N ILE A 968 -13.12 14.89 -12.93
CA ILE A 968 -14.18 13.93 -12.57
C ILE A 968 -14.84 14.25 -11.21
N VAL A 969 -14.07 14.66 -10.18
CA VAL A 969 -14.66 15.13 -8.91
C VAL A 969 -15.60 16.31 -9.15
N GLN A 970 -15.16 17.27 -9.95
CA GLN A 970 -15.91 18.50 -10.22
C GLN A 970 -17.13 18.23 -11.10
N ASP A 971 -17.05 17.27 -12.02
CA ASP A 971 -18.16 16.78 -12.84
C ASP A 971 -19.27 16.21 -11.99
N ASN A 972 -18.90 15.32 -11.08
CA ASN A 972 -19.83 14.74 -10.12
C ASN A 972 -20.32 15.81 -9.13
N ALA A 973 -19.46 16.72 -8.68
CA ALA A 973 -19.83 17.70 -7.67
C ALA A 973 -20.94 18.64 -8.12
N ASN A 974 -20.94 19.17 -9.35
CA ASN A 974 -22.02 20.03 -9.84
C ASN A 974 -23.37 19.29 -9.88
N LEU A 975 -23.39 18.08 -10.44
CA LEU A 975 -24.60 17.27 -10.57
C LEU A 975 -25.09 16.75 -9.21
N GLU A 976 -24.17 16.33 -8.34
CA GLU A 976 -24.47 15.92 -6.98
C GLU A 976 -24.95 17.09 -6.12
N PHE A 977 -24.44 18.30 -6.37
CA PHE A 977 -24.87 19.50 -5.66
C PHE A 977 -26.32 19.88 -6.00
N GLU A 978 -26.74 19.76 -7.25
CA GLU A 978 -28.15 19.90 -7.63
C GLU A 978 -29.00 18.79 -6.98
N LYS A 979 -28.58 17.53 -7.08
CA LYS A 979 -29.30 16.38 -6.48
C LYS A 979 -29.43 16.49 -4.97
N ILE A 980 -28.41 16.97 -4.25
CA ILE A 980 -28.46 17.09 -2.79
C ILE A 980 -29.39 18.22 -2.37
N ILE A 981 -29.49 19.30 -3.15
CA ILE A 981 -30.49 20.36 -2.92
C ILE A 981 -31.90 19.79 -3.06
N ASP A 982 -32.15 18.99 -4.09
CA ASP A 982 -33.45 18.34 -4.27
C ASP A 982 -33.75 17.34 -3.15
N ARG A 983 -32.75 16.57 -2.69
CA ARG A 983 -32.90 15.71 -1.51
C ARG A 983 -33.23 16.50 -0.24
N VAL A 984 -32.59 17.65 -0.03
CA VAL A 984 -32.90 18.53 1.12
C VAL A 984 -34.34 19.03 1.03
N ARG A 985 -34.82 19.40 -0.17
CA ARG A 985 -36.19 19.88 -0.38
C ARG A 985 -37.27 18.82 -0.15
N LEU A 986 -36.91 17.54 -0.21
CA LEU A 986 -37.82 16.43 0.12
C LEU A 986 -37.94 16.20 1.64
N LEU A 987 -37.11 16.85 2.46
CA LEU A 987 -37.17 16.74 3.92
C LEU A 987 -38.28 17.64 4.48
N PRO A 988 -39.02 17.20 5.52
CA PRO A 988 -40.10 17.98 6.11
C PRO A 988 -39.57 19.28 6.73
N ASN A 989 -40.22 20.41 6.39
CA ASN A 989 -39.84 21.79 6.73
C ASN A 989 -38.69 22.39 5.91
N PHE A 990 -38.14 21.66 4.93
CA PHE A 990 -37.08 22.14 4.04
C PHE A 990 -37.55 22.30 2.59
N GLU A 991 -38.86 22.27 2.33
CA GLU A 991 -39.45 22.31 0.97
C GLU A 991 -39.04 23.58 0.19
N ASN A 992 -38.84 24.67 0.92
CA ASN A 992 -38.39 25.95 0.37
C ASN A 992 -36.88 26.19 0.53
N PHE A 993 -36.08 25.14 0.80
CA PHE A 993 -34.63 25.28 0.93
C PHE A 993 -34.05 25.85 -0.38
N LEU A 994 -33.34 26.98 -0.27
CA LEU A 994 -32.79 27.75 -1.39
C LEU A 994 -33.80 28.31 -2.40
N LEU A 995 -35.08 28.38 -2.03
CA LEU A 995 -36.13 29.00 -2.84
C LEU A 995 -36.59 30.32 -2.20
N PRO A 996 -37.09 31.28 -3.02
CA PRO A 996 -37.66 32.51 -2.49
C PRO A 996 -38.92 32.18 -1.68
N PRO A 997 -39.26 33.00 -0.68
CA PRO A 997 -40.45 32.81 0.12
C PRO A 997 -41.73 32.80 -0.73
N ALA A 998 -42.68 31.96 -0.32
CA ALA A 998 -44.00 31.91 -0.90
C ALA A 998 -44.76 33.25 -0.70
N ALA A 999 -45.71 33.55 -1.60
CA ALA A 999 -46.42 34.82 -1.60
C ALA A 999 -47.15 35.09 -0.27
N ASP A 1000 -47.75 34.06 0.30
CA ASP A 1000 -48.40 34.09 1.62
C ASP A 1000 -47.43 34.55 2.73
N LYS A 1001 -46.21 34.01 2.78
CA LYS A 1001 -45.20 34.43 3.76
C LYS A 1001 -44.79 35.89 3.58
N LEU A 1002 -44.63 36.36 2.35
CA LEU A 1002 -44.31 37.77 2.06
C LEU A 1002 -45.46 38.71 2.46
N MET A 1003 -46.70 38.32 2.15
CA MET A 1003 -47.89 39.09 2.54
C MET A 1003 -48.08 39.12 4.06
N VAL A 1004 -47.81 38.02 4.77
CA VAL A 1004 -47.80 37.97 6.24
C VAL A 1004 -46.73 38.89 6.83
N ALA A 1005 -45.55 38.97 6.21
CA ALA A 1005 -44.52 39.92 6.63
C ALA A 1005 -44.95 41.39 6.47
N ALA A 1006 -45.85 41.68 5.53
CA ALA A 1006 -46.45 43.00 5.30
C ALA A 1006 -47.71 43.27 6.15
N CYS A 1007 -48.04 42.44 7.15
CA CYS A 1007 -49.23 42.64 8.00
C CYS A 1007 -49.19 43.95 8.82
N GLN A 1008 -48.00 44.47 9.15
CA GLN A 1008 -47.86 45.72 9.92
C GLN A 1008 -47.83 46.98 9.05
N GLY A 1009 -47.78 46.83 7.72
CA GLY A 1009 -47.72 47.93 6.76
C GLY A 1009 -47.14 47.47 5.41
N PRO A 1010 -47.40 48.23 4.33
CA PRO A 1010 -46.93 47.88 3.00
C PRO A 1010 -45.39 47.90 2.93
N VAL A 1011 -44.82 46.86 2.32
CA VAL A 1011 -43.38 46.78 2.03
C VAL A 1011 -43.18 47.12 0.56
N VAL A 1012 -42.28 48.05 0.26
CA VAL A 1012 -42.04 48.51 -1.12
C VAL A 1012 -40.59 48.23 -1.53
N PHE A 1013 -40.45 47.48 -2.61
CA PHE A 1013 -39.17 47.25 -3.29
C PHE A 1013 -39.04 48.23 -4.45
N ILE A 1014 -37.98 49.03 -4.45
CA ILE A 1014 -37.65 49.88 -5.60
C ILE A 1014 -36.65 49.12 -6.46
N ASN A 1015 -37.10 48.65 -7.61
CA ASN A 1015 -36.27 48.00 -8.60
C ASN A 1015 -35.78 49.02 -9.64
N VAL A 1016 -34.46 49.10 -9.81
CA VAL A 1016 -33.81 50.03 -10.75
C VAL A 1016 -32.98 49.22 -11.71
N SER A 1017 -33.32 49.29 -12.99
CA SER A 1017 -32.58 48.65 -14.08
C SER A 1017 -32.29 49.66 -15.19
N THR A 1018 -31.34 49.34 -16.06
CA THR A 1018 -31.03 50.11 -17.26
C THR A 1018 -32.18 50.13 -18.26
N HIS A 1019 -33.12 49.19 -18.15
CA HIS A 1019 -34.24 49.05 -19.09
C HIS A 1019 -35.54 49.70 -18.57
N ARG A 1020 -35.94 49.37 -17.34
CA ARG A 1020 -37.19 49.82 -16.71
C ARG A 1020 -37.02 49.94 -15.20
N CYS A 1021 -37.70 50.89 -14.57
CA CYS A 1021 -37.73 51.04 -13.12
C CYS A 1021 -39.16 50.84 -12.59
N ASP A 1022 -39.29 50.11 -11.49
CA ASP A 1022 -40.59 49.74 -10.92
C ASP A 1022 -40.53 49.75 -9.39
N ALA A 1023 -41.66 50.10 -8.76
CA ALA A 1023 -41.92 49.83 -7.35
C ALA A 1023 -42.82 48.59 -7.22
N LEU A 1024 -42.34 47.56 -6.53
CA LEU A 1024 -43.12 46.36 -6.20
C LEU A 1024 -43.65 46.52 -4.78
N ILE A 1025 -44.97 46.61 -4.66
CA ILE A 1025 -45.70 46.88 -3.41
C ILE A 1025 -46.28 45.56 -2.90
N ILE A 1026 -45.91 45.18 -1.69
CA ILE A 1026 -46.41 44.01 -0.97
C ILE A 1026 -47.30 44.48 0.17
N GLU A 1027 -48.55 44.05 0.15
CA GLU A 1027 -49.54 44.26 1.21
C GLU A 1027 -50.03 42.92 1.74
N ALA A 1028 -50.78 42.93 2.84
CA ALA A 1028 -51.31 41.72 3.47
C ALA A 1028 -52.21 40.84 2.58
N GLN A 1029 -52.69 41.35 1.44
CA GLN A 1029 -53.66 40.67 0.57
C GLN A 1029 -53.24 40.64 -0.91
N ILE A 1030 -52.26 41.45 -1.33
CA ILE A 1030 -51.89 41.57 -2.74
C ILE A 1030 -50.43 42.01 -2.90
N ILE A 1031 -49.82 41.57 -3.99
CA ILE A 1031 -48.53 42.04 -4.49
C ILE A 1031 -48.79 42.68 -5.86
N ARG A 1032 -48.43 43.97 -6.02
CA ARG A 1032 -48.62 44.71 -7.28
C ARG A 1032 -47.37 45.50 -7.66
N SER A 1033 -47.25 45.85 -8.94
CA SER A 1033 -46.14 46.67 -9.47
C SER A 1033 -46.64 48.04 -9.91
N VAL A 1034 -45.78 49.04 -9.77
CA VAL A 1034 -45.98 50.42 -10.23
C VAL A 1034 -44.78 50.82 -11.06
N CYS A 1035 -44.99 51.17 -12.32
CA CYS A 1035 -43.91 51.67 -13.18
C CYS A 1035 -43.49 53.07 -12.73
N LEU A 1036 -42.18 53.33 -12.66
CA LEU A 1036 -41.58 54.61 -12.29
C LEU A 1036 -40.84 55.19 -13.51
N PRO A 1037 -41.56 55.80 -14.48
CA PRO A 1037 -40.97 56.21 -15.76
C PRO A 1037 -39.97 57.38 -15.63
N ASP A 1038 -40.11 58.21 -14.59
CA ASP A 1038 -39.23 59.36 -14.34
C ASP A 1038 -37.98 58.99 -13.53
N LEU A 1039 -37.83 57.71 -13.15
CA LEU A 1039 -36.65 57.19 -12.46
C LEU A 1039 -35.71 56.49 -13.44
N SER A 1040 -34.44 56.90 -13.48
CA SER A 1040 -33.40 56.26 -14.30
C SER A 1040 -32.15 55.89 -13.49
N GLU A 1041 -31.48 54.81 -13.91
CA GLU A 1041 -30.21 54.38 -13.29
C GLU A 1041 -29.12 55.46 -13.44
N GLN A 1042 -29.14 56.23 -14.54
CA GLN A 1042 -28.17 57.31 -14.77
C GLN A 1042 -28.34 58.45 -13.77
N ASP A 1043 -29.58 58.82 -13.45
CA ASP A 1043 -29.85 59.91 -12.50
C ASP A 1043 -29.47 59.49 -11.08
N ILE A 1044 -29.68 58.22 -10.71
CA ILE A 1044 -29.18 57.66 -9.46
C ILE A 1044 -27.65 57.72 -9.42
N LYS A 1045 -26.95 57.29 -10.48
CA LYS A 1045 -25.47 57.34 -10.54
C LYS A 1045 -24.94 58.77 -10.37
N LYS A 1046 -25.56 59.76 -11.02
CA LYS A 1046 -25.21 61.19 -10.84
C LYS A 1046 -25.33 61.62 -9.37
N ASN A 1047 -26.46 61.31 -8.74
CA ASN A 1047 -26.73 61.67 -7.35
C ASN A 1047 -25.83 60.94 -6.35
N VAL A 1048 -25.51 59.66 -6.58
CA VAL A 1048 -24.56 58.89 -5.77
C VAL A 1048 -23.15 59.44 -5.88
N ASN A 1049 -22.69 59.79 -7.09
CA ASN A 1049 -21.37 60.39 -7.29
C ASN A 1049 -21.25 61.75 -6.58
N PHE A 1050 -22.31 62.56 -6.61
CA PHE A 1050 -22.39 63.78 -5.82
C PHE A 1050 -22.34 63.49 -4.31
N MET A 1051 -23.08 62.49 -3.80
CA MET A 1051 -22.99 62.12 -2.37
C MET A 1051 -21.59 61.66 -1.94
N ARG A 1052 -20.86 60.93 -2.82
CA ARG A 1052 -19.48 60.53 -2.56
C ARG A 1052 -18.52 61.72 -2.56
N SER A 1053 -18.73 62.74 -3.39
CA SER A 1053 -17.86 63.92 -3.42
C SER A 1053 -18.00 64.79 -2.16
N ILE A 1054 -19.08 64.63 -1.39
CA ILE A 1054 -19.34 65.35 -0.14
C ILE A 1054 -18.67 64.68 1.09
N HIS A 1055 -18.23 63.41 1.00
CA HIS A 1055 -17.65 62.66 2.13
C HIS A 1055 -16.25 63.13 2.56
N SER A 1056 -15.64 64.11 1.90
CA SER A 1056 -14.47 64.82 2.41
C SER A 1056 -14.94 65.92 3.39
N THR A 1057 -14.43 65.87 4.62
CA THR A 1057 -14.98 66.39 5.89
C THR A 1057 -15.25 67.90 6.02
N HIS A 1058 -15.23 68.68 4.93
CA HIS A 1058 -15.52 70.13 4.94
C HIS A 1058 -16.63 70.60 3.96
N ALA A 1059 -17.25 69.70 3.19
CA ALA A 1059 -18.19 70.08 2.13
C ALA A 1059 -19.65 70.38 2.58
N LEU A 1060 -20.07 69.91 3.77
CA LEU A 1060 -21.46 70.00 4.25
C LEU A 1060 -21.88 71.40 4.71
N SER A 1061 -20.94 72.34 4.90
CA SER A 1061 -21.23 73.72 5.32
C SER A 1061 -21.44 74.69 4.15
N SER A 1062 -21.27 74.23 2.90
CA SER A 1062 -21.47 75.08 1.71
C SER A 1062 -22.96 75.20 1.36
N PRO A 1063 -23.50 76.43 1.18
CA PRO A 1063 -24.89 76.65 0.75
C PRO A 1063 -25.25 75.94 -0.56
N ASN A 1064 -24.27 75.75 -1.46
CA ASN A 1064 -24.48 75.01 -2.71
C ASN A 1064 -24.68 73.52 -2.48
N THR A 1065 -23.96 72.91 -1.53
CA THR A 1065 -24.11 71.50 -1.17
C THR A 1065 -25.49 71.23 -0.58
N VAL A 1066 -25.94 72.09 0.34
CA VAL A 1066 -27.28 72.01 0.94
C VAL A 1066 -28.37 72.16 -0.13
N SER A 1067 -28.22 73.12 -1.05
CA SER A 1067 -29.18 73.33 -2.15
C SER A 1067 -29.25 72.12 -3.10
N GLN A 1068 -28.11 71.49 -3.41
CA GLN A 1068 -28.08 70.28 -4.24
C GLN A 1068 -28.66 69.06 -3.52
N MET A 1069 -28.50 68.94 -2.19
CA MET A 1069 -29.19 67.93 -1.39
C MET A 1069 -30.72 68.11 -1.41
N PHE A 1070 -31.21 69.35 -1.26
CA PHE A 1070 -32.65 69.62 -1.38
C PHE A 1070 -33.20 69.25 -2.75
N ARG A 1071 -32.51 69.59 -3.85
CA ARG A 1071 -32.90 69.18 -5.21
C ARG A 1071 -32.95 67.66 -5.36
N MET A 1072 -32.03 66.93 -4.72
CA MET A 1072 -32.04 65.47 -4.74
C MET A 1072 -33.24 64.89 -3.98
N LEU A 1073 -33.59 65.46 -2.82
CA LEU A 1073 -34.76 65.05 -2.04
C LEU A 1073 -36.07 65.37 -2.78
N GLU A 1074 -36.15 66.53 -3.43
CA GLU A 1074 -37.27 66.92 -4.28
C GLU A 1074 -37.41 65.97 -5.48
N TRP A 1075 -36.29 65.66 -6.15
CA TRP A 1075 -36.28 64.66 -7.23
C TRP A 1075 -36.72 63.26 -6.74
N LEU A 1076 -36.22 62.77 -5.60
CA LEU A 1076 -36.66 61.49 -5.03
C LEU A 1076 -38.14 61.51 -4.66
N TRP A 1077 -38.63 62.65 -4.17
CA TRP A 1077 -40.03 62.84 -3.85
C TRP A 1077 -40.90 62.70 -5.12
N ASP A 1078 -40.57 63.43 -6.18
CA ASP A 1078 -41.36 63.47 -7.40
C ASP A 1078 -41.30 62.16 -8.19
N THR A 1079 -40.11 61.54 -8.26
CA THR A 1079 -39.87 60.37 -9.12
C THR A 1079 -40.16 59.03 -8.45
N VAL A 1080 -40.12 58.96 -7.12
CA VAL A 1080 -40.26 57.68 -6.38
C VAL A 1080 -41.36 57.76 -5.33
N VAL A 1081 -41.24 58.66 -4.35
CA VAL A 1081 -42.09 58.63 -3.15
C VAL A 1081 -43.55 58.99 -3.47
N ASN A 1082 -43.78 60.08 -4.19
CA ASN A 1082 -45.13 60.57 -4.51
C ASN A 1082 -45.93 59.57 -5.38
N PRO A 1083 -45.37 58.96 -6.46
CA PRO A 1083 -46.05 57.90 -7.20
C PRO A 1083 -46.46 56.71 -6.32
N ILE A 1084 -45.57 56.23 -5.46
CA ILE A 1084 -45.83 55.08 -4.58
C ILE A 1084 -46.92 55.39 -3.56
N LEU A 1085 -46.86 56.55 -2.90
CA LEU A 1085 -47.86 56.94 -1.89
C LEU A 1085 -49.24 57.19 -2.48
N LYS A 1086 -49.31 57.76 -3.70
CA LYS A 1086 -50.56 57.88 -4.45
C LYS A 1086 -51.17 56.51 -4.72
N GLU A 1087 -50.37 55.53 -5.12
CA GLU A 1087 -50.84 54.16 -5.36
C GLU A 1087 -51.32 53.48 -4.07
N LEU A 1088 -50.62 53.70 -2.95
CA LEU A 1088 -51.01 53.23 -1.62
C LEU A 1088 -52.23 53.97 -1.04
N LYS A 1089 -52.71 55.03 -1.72
CA LYS A 1089 -53.78 55.93 -1.24
C LYS A 1089 -53.45 56.55 0.14
N ILE A 1090 -52.17 56.66 0.46
CA ILE A 1090 -51.69 57.35 1.65
C ILE A 1090 -51.51 58.81 1.25
N PHE A 1091 -52.61 59.55 1.30
CA PHE A 1091 -52.58 60.99 1.12
C PHE A 1091 -52.13 61.63 2.43
N TRP A 1092 -51.07 62.43 2.38
CA TRP A 1092 -50.65 63.25 3.53
C TRP A 1092 -51.86 64.06 4.05
N PRO A 1093 -51.98 64.33 5.35
CA PRO A 1093 -52.92 65.34 5.81
C PRO A 1093 -52.58 66.66 5.12
N SER A 1094 -53.58 67.27 4.50
CA SER A 1094 -53.52 68.62 3.96
C SER A 1094 -52.85 69.55 4.97
N THR A 1095 -51.80 70.21 4.50
CA THR A 1095 -51.10 71.32 5.17
C THR A 1095 -52.04 72.17 6.02
N LYS A 1096 -51.74 72.29 7.31
CA LYS A 1096 -52.07 73.48 8.10
C LYS A 1096 -50.83 74.33 8.23
#